data_AF-A0A3Q7F7L6-F1
#
_entry.id   AF-A0A3Q7F7L6-F1
#
_cell.length_a   1.000
_cell.length_b   1.000
_cell.length_c   1.000
_cell.angle_alpha   90.00
_cell.angle_beta   90.00
_cell.angle_gamma   90.00
#
_symmetry.space_group_name_H-M   'P 1'
#
loop_
_entity.id
_entity.type
_entity.pdbx_description
1 polymer ?
#
loop_
_entity_poly.entity_id
_entity_poly.type
_entity_poly.pdbx_seq_one_letter_code
_entity_poly.pdbx_strand_id
1 'polypeptide(L)'
;MANQKRVLLLCGDYVEDYEVMVPFQALLAYGLAVDAVCPGKKSGDICRTAVHQLYGHQTYSESRGHNFAVNATFDEIEATKYDGLFIPGGRAPEYLAMNEAVLDLVKSFANTKKPIVSVCHGQLILAAADVVRGRKCTAYPAVKPVLVAAGAHWEEPETLASCTIDGNLITGSTYEGNPDFIRLFVKALGGSIVGSGKRILFLCGAIAERLLPLNERLTISTALSYRITNLILLRNDFMEDYEVKVPFQSLQALECHVDAVCPKKKAGEKCPTAVHDFEGDQTYSEKPGHDFTLNANFESVDVSSYDGLVIPGGRAPEYLALDDDVIKLVQEFMESKKPVASICHGQQILSAAGVLKGKKCTAYPAVKLNVILGGATWLEPEPIDRCFTDGHLVTGAAWPGHPEFISQFMALLGVHVKKEKGSSREANMSCITRWLPVTLPYRERKRDYSLLRSRERRTTIQRLISGRSMQTKQKSSINCGGFVALIFDPGILPPRLGRLHSSAPSVIVIGGGISGIAAARFLHNASFKVLLLESRDRLGGRIHTDYSFGCPVDMGASWLHGVCDENPLAPLIRRLGLTLYRTSGDNSVLYDHDLESYMLFDMDGHQVPQNTVVQVGEVFKKILSETEKVRNEHSHDLSVLQAISIVLDRHPELRQEGLSHEVLQWYICRMEAWFAADADTISLKTWDQASEQVLTGGHGLMVQGYNPVIKALSKDIDIRLNHRVKRITNGYNKVMVTVKDGRNFIADAAIITVPLGVLKANLIEFEPKLPEWKQSAIADLGVGNENKIALRFDNVFWPNVELLGVVAPTSYACGYFLNLHKATGHRVLVYMAAGRLACDLEKLTDESAAEFAMLQLKKMFPDATKPVQYLVSHWGTDPDTLGCYSYDLVGKPTDAYDRLRAPIGNLFFGGEAVSSDDHQGSVHGAYEAGIMAGETCRRHLIKRHGSLEMVQAVSSREETLEAAVPLQISRM
;
A
#
# COMPACT_ATOMS: atom_id res chain seq x y z
N MET A 1 24.46 29.91 24.53
CA MET A 1 23.35 29.69 23.59
C MET A 1 22.63 30.99 23.18
N ALA A 2 22.65 32.08 23.96
CA ALA A 2 21.84 33.30 23.74
C ALA A 2 22.18 34.18 22.50
N ASN A 3 22.57 33.59 21.36
CA ASN A 3 22.72 34.29 20.07
C ASN A 3 22.62 33.31 18.87
N GLN A 4 21.60 32.45 18.90
CA GLN A 4 21.22 31.57 17.78
C GLN A 4 20.10 32.24 17.00
N LYS A 5 20.26 32.31 15.67
CA LYS A 5 19.24 32.86 14.78
C LYS A 5 18.03 31.92 14.76
N ARG A 6 16.82 32.43 14.99
CA ARG A 6 15.57 31.66 14.92
C ARG A 6 14.85 31.93 13.59
N VAL A 7 14.45 30.87 12.90
CA VAL A 7 13.63 30.91 11.69
C VAL A 7 12.25 30.34 12.02
N LEU A 8 11.21 31.00 11.53
CA LEU A 8 9.86 30.43 11.53
C LEU A 8 9.59 29.81 10.15
N LEU A 9 9.13 28.57 10.12
CA LEU A 9 8.70 27.87 8.90
C LEU A 9 7.18 27.69 8.94
N LEU A 10 6.48 28.31 8.00
CA LEU A 10 5.01 28.34 7.95
C LEU A 10 4.47 27.16 7.14
N CYS A 11 4.02 26.12 7.83
CA CYS A 11 3.56 24.85 7.26
C CYS A 11 2.02 24.76 7.20
N GLY A 12 1.53 23.75 6.46
CA GLY A 12 0.14 23.31 6.47
C GLY A 12 0.00 21.89 5.91
N ASP A 13 -1.20 21.30 5.97
CA ASP A 13 -1.52 20.11 5.19
C ASP A 13 -1.47 20.39 3.68
N TYR A 14 -0.93 19.43 2.93
CA TYR A 14 -0.57 19.53 1.52
C TYR A 14 0.40 20.69 1.22
N VAL A 15 1.30 20.99 2.15
CA VAL A 15 2.56 21.70 1.85
C VAL A 15 3.44 20.81 0.96
N GLU A 16 4.25 21.41 0.09
CA GLU A 16 5.17 20.67 -0.77
C GLU A 16 6.31 20.03 0.06
N ASP A 17 6.60 18.75 -0.20
CA ASP A 17 7.43 17.91 0.69
C ASP A 17 8.91 18.34 0.73
N TYR A 18 9.48 18.71 -0.42
CA TYR A 18 10.84 19.25 -0.50
C TYR A 18 10.89 20.70 -0.02
N GLU A 19 9.90 21.52 -0.36
CA GLU A 19 9.89 22.94 0.05
C GLU A 19 9.66 23.11 1.57
N VAL A 20 9.18 22.09 2.29
CA VAL A 20 9.18 22.07 3.76
C VAL A 20 10.43 21.41 4.35
N MET A 21 10.81 20.20 3.93
CA MET A 21 11.86 19.43 4.64
C MET A 21 13.28 19.91 4.33
N VAL A 22 13.59 20.27 3.08
CA VAL A 22 14.93 20.74 2.69
C VAL A 22 15.33 22.00 3.48
N PRO A 23 14.55 23.10 3.52
CA PRO A 23 14.93 24.27 4.31
C PRO A 23 14.88 24.01 5.82
N PHE A 24 13.97 23.15 6.31
CA PHE A 24 13.93 22.78 7.73
C PHE A 24 15.25 22.16 8.19
N GLN A 25 15.69 21.08 7.53
CA GLN A 25 16.88 20.34 7.95
C GLN A 25 18.19 21.03 7.57
N ALA A 26 18.26 21.73 6.43
CA ALA A 26 19.44 22.50 6.02
C ALA A 26 19.77 23.63 7.02
N LEU A 27 18.77 24.40 7.44
CA LEU A 27 18.99 25.52 8.37
C LEU A 27 19.37 25.03 9.77
N LEU A 28 18.84 23.88 10.21
CA LEU A 28 19.29 23.20 11.42
C LEU A 28 20.76 22.73 11.32
N ALA A 29 21.15 22.11 10.19
CA ALA A 29 22.54 21.69 9.93
C ALA A 29 23.53 22.88 10.00
N TYR A 30 23.09 24.09 9.61
CA TYR A 30 23.92 25.30 9.65
C TYR A 30 23.94 25.99 11.02
N GLY A 31 23.33 25.39 12.05
CA GLY A 31 23.32 25.92 13.41
C GLY A 31 22.37 27.12 13.62
N LEU A 32 21.34 27.25 12.78
CA LEU A 32 20.16 28.04 13.11
C LEU A 32 19.20 27.20 13.98
N ALA A 33 18.22 27.84 14.60
CA ALA A 33 17.08 27.17 15.20
C ALA A 33 15.87 27.38 14.28
N VAL A 34 15.09 26.33 14.05
CA VAL A 34 13.93 26.38 13.15
C VAL A 34 12.71 25.86 13.89
N ASP A 35 11.68 26.69 13.97
CA ASP A 35 10.37 26.33 14.50
C ASP A 35 9.39 26.25 13.32
N ALA A 36 8.90 25.04 13.05
CA ALA A 36 7.89 24.75 12.05
C ALA A 36 6.50 24.71 12.70
N VAL A 37 5.53 25.41 12.09
CA VAL A 37 4.20 25.63 12.68
C VAL A 37 3.09 25.54 11.64
N CYS A 38 1.91 25.09 12.05
CA CYS A 38 0.68 25.13 11.25
C CYS A 38 -0.48 25.70 12.10
N PRO A 39 -1.28 26.64 11.58
CA PRO A 39 -2.47 27.14 12.29
C PRO A 39 -3.39 26.00 12.74
N GLY A 40 -3.90 26.10 13.96
CA GLY A 40 -4.76 25.06 14.56
C GLY A 40 -4.03 23.76 14.95
N LYS A 41 -2.69 23.71 14.86
CA LYS A 41 -1.85 22.57 15.27
C LYS A 41 -0.79 22.96 16.30
N LYS A 42 -0.38 21.96 17.07
CA LYS A 42 0.57 22.04 18.20
C LYS A 42 1.86 21.29 17.90
N SER A 43 2.90 21.57 18.68
CA SER A 43 4.14 20.77 18.66
C SER A 43 3.82 19.27 18.80
N GLY A 44 4.26 18.47 17.83
CA GLY A 44 4.00 17.03 17.72
C GLY A 44 2.86 16.64 16.77
N ASP A 45 2.01 17.58 16.33
CA ASP A 45 0.97 17.29 15.34
C ASP A 45 1.54 17.11 13.93
N ILE A 46 0.90 16.28 13.11
CA ILE A 46 1.31 15.97 11.74
C ILE A 46 0.64 16.89 10.72
N CYS A 47 1.43 17.45 9.81
CA CYS A 47 1.01 17.92 8.50
C CYS A 47 1.29 16.84 7.44
N ARG A 48 0.28 16.50 6.63
CA ARG A 48 0.51 15.68 5.43
C ARG A 48 1.17 16.55 4.36
N THR A 49 2.13 16.02 3.61
CA THR A 49 2.77 16.76 2.52
C THR A 49 2.33 16.26 1.13
N ALA A 50 2.71 17.02 0.10
CA ALA A 50 2.41 16.79 -1.30
C ALA A 50 3.72 16.69 -2.11
N VAL A 51 3.79 15.70 -3.00
CA VAL A 51 4.90 15.49 -3.96
C VAL A 51 4.44 16.06 -5.30
N HIS A 52 5.04 17.17 -5.77
CA HIS A 52 4.54 17.92 -6.93
C HIS A 52 5.35 17.63 -8.21
N GLN A 53 5.29 16.38 -8.68
CA GLN A 53 6.11 15.90 -9.80
C GLN A 53 5.62 16.35 -11.18
N LEU A 54 6.52 16.96 -11.97
CA LEU A 54 6.33 17.29 -13.39
C LEU A 54 6.69 16.11 -14.31
N TYR A 55 5.71 15.63 -15.08
CA TYR A 55 5.87 14.56 -16.09
C TYR A 55 5.72 15.05 -17.54
N GLY A 56 5.87 16.36 -17.80
CA GLY A 56 5.69 16.94 -19.14
C GLY A 56 4.23 17.15 -19.56
N HIS A 57 3.29 17.00 -18.64
CA HIS A 57 1.90 17.44 -18.80
C HIS A 57 1.77 18.97 -18.67
N GLN A 58 0.56 19.51 -18.87
CA GLN A 58 0.28 20.96 -18.79
C GLN A 58 0.49 21.57 -17.39
N THR A 59 0.57 20.73 -16.35
CA THR A 59 0.84 21.11 -14.95
C THR A 59 1.50 19.93 -14.24
N TYR A 60 1.88 20.11 -12.97
CA TYR A 60 2.37 19.03 -12.11
C TYR A 60 1.27 17.99 -11.81
N SER A 61 1.72 16.77 -11.51
CA SER A 61 0.93 15.74 -10.83
C SER A 61 1.15 15.83 -9.32
N GLU A 62 0.22 15.31 -8.53
CA GLU A 62 0.38 15.23 -7.07
C GLU A 62 0.22 13.78 -6.57
N SER A 63 1.20 13.32 -5.78
CA SER A 63 1.06 12.21 -4.86
C SER A 63 1.25 12.68 -3.41
N ARG A 64 1.04 11.78 -2.43
CA ARG A 64 1.24 12.07 -1.00
C ARG A 64 2.67 11.76 -0.60
N GLY A 65 3.36 12.75 -0.04
CA GLY A 65 4.69 12.60 0.53
C GLY A 65 4.66 12.06 1.97
N HIS A 66 5.65 12.47 2.75
CA HIS A 66 5.79 12.13 4.16
C HIS A 66 4.72 12.77 5.07
N ASN A 67 4.67 12.31 6.32
CA ASN A 67 3.97 12.96 7.41
C ASN A 67 4.93 13.90 8.18
N PHE A 68 4.94 15.19 7.84
CA PHE A 68 5.78 16.19 8.48
C PHE A 68 5.24 16.60 9.86
N ALA A 69 5.93 16.21 10.94
CA ALA A 69 5.57 16.64 12.30
C ALA A 69 6.02 18.09 12.57
N VAL A 70 5.09 18.98 12.96
CA VAL A 70 5.44 20.36 13.32
C VAL A 70 6.05 20.40 14.72
N ASN A 71 7.18 21.09 14.91
CA ASN A 71 7.90 21.08 16.19
C ASN A 71 7.50 22.22 17.15
N ALA A 72 6.65 23.17 16.72
CA ALA A 72 6.12 24.24 17.56
C ALA A 72 4.60 24.45 17.36
N THR A 73 3.94 25.04 18.37
CA THR A 73 2.51 25.41 18.32
C THR A 73 2.33 26.78 17.67
N PHE A 74 1.45 26.90 16.67
CA PHE A 74 1.23 28.18 15.97
C PHE A 74 0.70 29.30 16.88
N ASP A 75 -0.24 28.97 17.77
CA ASP A 75 -0.90 29.96 18.65
C ASP A 75 0.04 30.51 19.76
N GLU A 76 1.25 29.95 19.89
CA GLU A 76 2.29 30.36 20.86
C GLU A 76 3.38 31.25 20.21
N ILE A 77 3.24 31.59 18.92
CA ILE A 77 4.25 32.29 18.13
C ILE A 77 4.20 33.81 18.30
N GLU A 78 5.28 34.36 18.88
CA GLU A 78 5.57 35.78 18.84
C GLU A 78 6.58 36.09 17.72
N ALA A 79 6.12 36.71 16.62
CA ALA A 79 6.95 37.08 15.46
C ALA A 79 8.19 37.95 15.81
N THR A 80 8.19 38.60 16.97
CA THR A 80 9.32 39.36 17.51
C THR A 80 10.54 38.48 17.80
N LYS A 81 10.34 37.24 18.26
CA LYS A 81 11.39 36.28 18.69
C LYS A 81 12.18 35.62 17.54
N TYR A 82 11.75 35.83 16.31
CA TYR A 82 12.31 35.22 15.11
C TYR A 82 13.13 36.22 14.30
N ASP A 83 14.20 35.78 13.64
CA ASP A 83 15.02 36.63 12.78
C ASP A 83 14.50 36.67 11.35
N GLY A 84 13.81 35.61 10.88
CA GLY A 84 13.22 35.54 9.54
C GLY A 84 12.12 34.49 9.42
N LEU A 85 11.40 34.54 8.31
CA LEU A 85 10.26 33.70 7.96
C LEU A 85 10.53 32.96 6.64
N PHE A 86 10.15 31.69 6.57
CA PHE A 86 10.17 30.89 5.35
C PHE A 86 8.76 30.34 5.07
N ILE A 87 8.26 30.52 3.85
CA ILE A 87 6.93 30.11 3.39
C ILE A 87 7.08 29.15 2.21
N PRO A 88 6.94 27.82 2.42
CA PRO A 88 6.88 26.83 1.36
C PRO A 88 5.63 26.97 0.47
N GLY A 89 5.65 26.29 -0.67
CA GLY A 89 4.53 26.16 -1.59
C GLY A 89 3.66 24.92 -1.34
N GLY A 90 3.32 24.23 -2.43
CA GLY A 90 2.29 23.18 -2.46
C GLY A 90 0.90 23.78 -2.48
N ARG A 91 -0.11 23.05 -1.99
CA ARG A 91 -1.49 23.55 -1.83
C ARG A 91 -1.75 24.24 -0.48
N ALA A 92 -0.90 24.05 0.53
CA ALA A 92 -1.06 24.71 1.82
C ALA A 92 -1.29 26.24 1.72
N PRO A 93 -0.56 27.00 0.87
CA PRO A 93 -0.78 28.43 0.69
C PRO A 93 -2.19 28.84 0.25
N GLU A 94 -2.92 27.99 -0.47
CA GLU A 94 -4.25 28.32 -1.01
C GLU A 94 -5.26 28.65 0.10
N TYR A 95 -5.26 27.86 1.20
CA TYR A 95 -6.14 28.10 2.34
C TYR A 95 -5.46 28.85 3.49
N LEU A 96 -4.13 28.77 3.62
CA LEU A 96 -3.40 29.60 4.59
C LEU A 96 -3.52 31.09 4.24
N ALA A 97 -3.63 31.44 2.95
CA ALA A 97 -3.92 32.81 2.49
C ALA A 97 -5.33 33.32 2.89
N MET A 98 -6.22 32.45 3.37
CA MET A 98 -7.55 32.82 3.90
C MET A 98 -7.58 32.93 5.44
N ASN A 99 -6.47 32.66 6.14
CA ASN A 99 -6.40 32.68 7.60
C ASN A 99 -5.87 34.03 8.11
N GLU A 100 -6.71 34.82 8.80
CA GLU A 100 -6.35 36.17 9.27
C GLU A 100 -5.09 36.19 10.16
N ALA A 101 -4.93 35.21 11.06
CA ALA A 101 -3.76 35.12 11.92
C ALA A 101 -2.46 34.81 11.15
N VAL A 102 -2.55 34.07 10.04
CA VAL A 102 -1.42 33.89 9.11
C VAL A 102 -1.09 35.19 8.38
N LEU A 103 -2.09 35.91 7.88
CA LEU A 103 -1.87 37.17 7.19
C LEU A 103 -1.25 38.22 8.12
N ASP A 104 -1.68 38.30 9.37
CA ASP A 104 -1.13 39.23 10.36
C ASP A 104 0.27 38.84 10.84
N LEU A 105 0.57 37.54 10.95
CA LEU A 105 1.92 37.03 11.14
C LEU A 105 2.85 37.47 10.00
N VAL A 106 2.44 37.29 8.75
CA VAL A 106 3.22 37.70 7.55
C VAL A 106 3.41 39.22 7.49
N LYS A 107 2.36 40.01 7.75
CA LYS A 107 2.45 41.48 7.86
C LYS A 107 3.45 41.89 8.95
N SER A 108 3.51 41.18 10.08
CA SER A 108 4.44 41.47 11.18
C SER A 108 5.91 41.31 10.77
N PHE A 109 6.26 40.22 10.07
CA PHE A 109 7.62 40.05 9.50
C PHE A 109 7.94 41.11 8.43
N ALA A 110 6.99 41.43 7.55
CA ALA A 110 7.18 42.42 6.49
C ALA A 110 7.39 43.84 7.05
N ASN A 111 6.54 44.26 7.99
CA ASN A 111 6.62 45.57 8.67
C ASN A 111 7.89 45.74 9.49
N THR A 112 8.39 44.66 10.11
CA THR A 112 9.68 44.65 10.81
C THR A 112 10.91 44.51 9.90
N LYS A 113 10.69 44.44 8.57
CA LYS A 113 11.73 44.28 7.53
C LYS A 113 12.66 43.08 7.72
N LYS A 114 12.18 42.05 8.43
CA LYS A 114 12.90 40.79 8.60
C LYS A 114 12.96 40.03 7.27
N PRO A 115 14.02 39.24 6.99
CA PRO A 115 14.06 38.36 5.84
C PRO A 115 12.82 37.46 5.74
N ILE A 116 12.19 37.46 4.57
CA ILE A 116 11.09 36.55 4.19
C ILE A 116 11.53 35.79 2.95
N VAL A 117 11.49 34.45 3.00
CA VAL A 117 11.51 33.58 1.80
C VAL A 117 10.10 33.10 1.51
N SER A 118 9.73 33.06 0.24
CA SER A 118 8.48 32.47 -0.22
C SER A 118 8.71 31.71 -1.53
N VAL A 119 8.22 30.47 -1.62
CA VAL A 119 8.51 29.56 -2.74
C VAL A 119 7.21 29.08 -3.40
N CYS A 120 7.24 28.93 -4.73
CA CYS A 120 6.22 28.28 -5.53
C CYS A 120 4.84 28.92 -5.38
N HIS A 121 3.96 28.36 -4.54
CA HIS A 121 2.62 28.90 -4.26
C HIS A 121 2.56 29.74 -2.96
N GLY A 122 3.60 29.76 -2.13
CA GLY A 122 3.66 30.52 -0.87
C GLY A 122 3.37 32.01 -1.06
N GLN A 123 3.70 32.54 -2.24
CA GLN A 123 3.46 33.92 -2.66
C GLN A 123 1.97 34.31 -2.68
N LEU A 124 1.03 33.34 -2.70
CA LEU A 124 -0.40 33.60 -2.50
C LEU A 124 -0.68 34.23 -1.13
N ILE A 125 0.01 33.78 -0.08
CA ILE A 125 -0.09 34.35 1.28
C ILE A 125 0.46 35.78 1.29
N LEU A 126 1.57 36.03 0.58
CA LEU A 126 2.16 37.38 0.48
C LEU A 126 1.24 38.36 -0.26
N ALA A 127 0.55 37.89 -1.30
CA ALA A 127 -0.45 38.67 -2.04
C ALA A 127 -1.68 38.98 -1.17
N ALA A 128 -2.23 37.98 -0.47
CA ALA A 128 -3.36 38.16 0.45
C ALA A 128 -3.02 39.05 1.67
N ALA A 129 -1.76 39.09 2.09
CA ALA A 129 -1.27 39.98 3.14
C ALA A 129 -1.00 41.44 2.68
N ASP A 130 -1.14 41.75 1.39
CA ASP A 130 -0.79 43.01 0.71
C ASP A 130 0.69 43.45 0.83
N VAL A 131 1.61 42.52 1.13
CA VAL A 131 3.03 42.85 1.38
C VAL A 131 3.91 42.91 0.11
N VAL A 132 3.33 42.62 -1.06
CA VAL A 132 3.99 42.56 -2.37
C VAL A 132 3.80 43.81 -3.24
N ARG A 133 3.01 44.79 -2.78
CA ARG A 133 2.66 45.99 -3.55
C ARG A 133 3.92 46.83 -3.88
N GLY A 134 4.20 47.00 -5.17
CA GLY A 134 5.40 47.68 -5.67
C GLY A 134 6.70 46.87 -5.52
N ARG A 135 6.63 45.59 -5.15
CA ARG A 135 7.80 44.74 -4.90
C ARG A 135 8.14 43.89 -6.12
N LYS A 136 9.42 43.67 -6.40
CA LYS A 136 9.85 42.67 -7.40
C LYS A 136 9.62 41.27 -6.84
N CYS A 137 8.87 40.43 -7.56
CA CYS A 137 8.52 39.08 -7.14
C CYS A 137 8.52 38.11 -8.33
N THR A 138 9.00 36.88 -8.12
CA THR A 138 8.72 35.72 -8.98
C THR A 138 7.98 34.64 -8.18
N ALA A 139 7.46 33.60 -8.82
CA ALA A 139 6.73 32.50 -8.18
C ALA A 139 6.55 31.32 -9.14
N TYR A 140 5.82 30.29 -8.73
CA TYR A 140 5.29 29.32 -9.68
C TYR A 140 4.44 30.06 -10.74
N PRO A 141 4.59 29.81 -12.06
CA PRO A 141 4.01 30.66 -13.10
C PRO A 141 2.50 30.88 -13.03
N ALA A 142 1.72 29.93 -12.48
CA ALA A 142 0.28 30.09 -12.29
C ALA A 142 -0.12 31.17 -11.26
N VAL A 143 0.79 31.57 -10.36
CA VAL A 143 0.56 32.57 -9.30
C VAL A 143 0.70 34.02 -9.82
N LYS A 144 1.35 34.19 -10.98
CA LYS A 144 1.58 35.48 -11.67
C LYS A 144 0.35 36.41 -11.71
N PRO A 145 -0.88 35.99 -12.06
CA PRO A 145 -2.02 36.90 -12.15
C PRO A 145 -2.40 37.48 -10.77
N VAL A 146 -2.26 36.70 -9.70
CA VAL A 146 -2.58 37.12 -8.32
C VAL A 146 -1.55 38.13 -7.81
N LEU A 147 -0.26 37.88 -8.06
CA LEU A 147 0.82 38.81 -7.71
C LEU A 147 0.69 40.14 -8.45
N VAL A 148 0.41 40.12 -9.76
CA VAL A 148 0.19 41.35 -10.55
C VAL A 148 -1.06 42.10 -10.07
N ALA A 149 -2.15 41.40 -9.72
CA ALA A 149 -3.35 42.02 -9.15
C ALA A 149 -3.11 42.64 -7.76
N ALA A 150 -2.25 42.04 -6.93
CA ALA A 150 -1.76 42.65 -5.68
C ALA A 150 -0.78 43.82 -5.90
N GLY A 151 -0.42 44.13 -7.15
CA GLY A 151 0.44 45.25 -7.52
C GLY A 151 1.93 44.94 -7.43
N ALA A 152 2.34 43.67 -7.46
CA ALA A 152 3.75 43.29 -7.55
C ALA A 152 4.32 43.57 -8.95
N HIS A 153 5.61 43.87 -9.00
CA HIS A 153 6.40 43.85 -10.23
C HIS A 153 6.84 42.41 -10.50
N TRP A 154 6.06 41.70 -11.31
CA TRP A 154 6.36 40.33 -11.70
C TRP A 154 7.65 40.23 -12.51
N GLU A 155 8.54 39.32 -12.09
CA GLU A 155 9.71 38.90 -12.85
C GLU A 155 9.50 37.47 -13.36
N GLU A 156 9.59 37.29 -14.68
CA GLU A 156 9.40 35.98 -15.31
C GLU A 156 10.57 35.05 -14.94
N PRO A 157 10.30 33.84 -14.42
CA PRO A 157 11.37 32.92 -14.08
C PRO A 157 12.00 32.33 -15.35
N GLU A 158 13.28 32.62 -15.59
CA GLU A 158 14.07 32.05 -16.69
C GLU A 158 14.16 30.52 -16.61
N THR A 159 14.15 29.98 -15.39
CA THR A 159 14.15 28.55 -15.08
C THR A 159 13.27 28.27 -13.86
N LEU A 160 12.89 27.01 -13.62
CA LEU A 160 12.15 26.65 -12.40
C LEU A 160 12.97 26.81 -11.11
N ALA A 161 14.30 26.97 -11.21
CA ALA A 161 15.16 27.31 -10.08
C ALA A 161 15.29 28.84 -9.83
N SER A 162 14.77 29.69 -10.72
CA SER A 162 14.96 31.14 -10.65
C SER A 162 14.37 31.75 -9.38
N CYS A 163 15.11 32.71 -8.82
CA CYS A 163 14.73 33.50 -7.65
C CYS A 163 14.80 35.01 -7.94
N THR A 164 13.96 35.78 -7.25
CA THR A 164 13.94 37.25 -7.26
C THR A 164 14.15 37.78 -5.84
N ILE A 165 15.01 38.80 -5.70
CA ILE A 165 15.32 39.46 -4.42
C ILE A 165 14.89 40.92 -4.50
N ASP A 166 14.16 41.39 -3.51
CA ASP A 166 13.82 42.80 -3.31
C ASP A 166 13.93 43.16 -1.82
N GLY A 167 15.05 43.78 -1.45
CA GLY A 167 15.30 44.20 -0.07
C GLY A 167 15.30 43.02 0.91
N ASN A 168 14.26 42.92 1.73
CA ASN A 168 14.08 41.83 2.71
C ASN A 168 13.28 40.62 2.16
N LEU A 169 12.76 40.70 0.93
CA LEU A 169 11.92 39.66 0.33
C LEU A 169 12.74 38.86 -0.69
N ILE A 170 12.75 37.53 -0.52
CA ILE A 170 13.29 36.55 -1.44
C ILE A 170 12.11 35.71 -1.93
N THR A 171 11.95 35.60 -3.25
CA THR A 171 10.88 34.81 -3.87
C THR A 171 11.45 33.78 -4.84
N GLY A 172 10.86 32.59 -4.87
CA GLY A 172 11.36 31.43 -5.61
C GLY A 172 10.27 30.68 -6.38
N SER A 173 10.66 29.98 -7.45
CA SER A 173 9.73 29.42 -8.44
C SER A 173 9.28 27.97 -8.15
N THR A 174 10.21 27.07 -7.80
CA THR A 174 9.97 25.71 -7.28
C THR A 174 11.12 25.27 -6.37
N TYR A 175 10.97 24.13 -5.68
CA TYR A 175 12.03 23.45 -4.91
C TYR A 175 13.39 23.32 -5.63
N GLU A 176 13.49 23.37 -6.97
CA GLU A 176 14.80 23.29 -7.63
C GLU A 176 15.69 24.51 -7.35
N GLY A 177 15.11 25.64 -6.94
CA GLY A 177 15.86 26.81 -6.47
C GLY A 177 16.20 26.79 -4.96
N ASN A 178 15.82 25.74 -4.21
CA ASN A 178 16.12 25.62 -2.77
C ASN A 178 17.59 25.94 -2.41
N PRO A 179 18.62 25.49 -3.16
CA PRO A 179 20.00 25.87 -2.89
C PRO A 179 20.19 27.40 -2.80
N ASP A 180 19.60 28.15 -3.73
CA ASP A 180 19.69 29.60 -3.76
C ASP A 180 18.78 30.27 -2.74
N PHE A 181 17.55 29.81 -2.55
CA PHE A 181 16.66 30.39 -1.53
C PHE A 181 17.29 30.29 -0.14
N ILE A 182 17.84 29.13 0.21
CA ILE A 182 18.49 28.87 1.51
C ILE A 182 19.78 29.69 1.62
N ARG A 183 20.63 29.69 0.58
CA ARG A 183 21.89 30.46 0.52
C ARG A 183 21.68 31.95 0.68
N LEU A 184 20.67 32.51 0.01
CA LEU A 184 20.30 33.91 0.09
C LEU A 184 19.68 34.27 1.44
N PHE A 185 18.87 33.37 2.02
CA PHE A 185 18.28 33.56 3.35
C PHE A 185 19.33 33.54 4.46
N VAL A 186 20.29 32.60 4.41
CA VAL A 186 21.45 32.58 5.32
C VAL A 186 22.23 33.90 5.24
N LYS A 187 22.47 34.43 4.02
CA LYS A 187 23.12 35.74 3.82
C LYS A 187 22.27 36.88 4.39
N ALA A 188 20.96 36.90 4.14
CA ALA A 188 20.02 37.91 4.66
C ALA A 188 19.90 37.88 6.21
N LEU A 189 20.14 36.73 6.83
CA LEU A 189 20.18 36.56 8.29
C LEU A 189 21.52 36.97 8.94
N GLY A 190 22.51 37.43 8.16
CA GLY A 190 23.85 37.79 8.63
C GLY A 190 24.84 36.61 8.72
N GLY A 191 24.59 35.56 7.95
CA GLY A 191 25.46 34.40 7.79
C GLY A 191 26.38 34.51 6.57
N SER A 192 27.59 33.99 6.70
CA SER A 192 28.60 33.91 5.64
C SER A 192 29.12 32.47 5.53
N ILE A 193 29.17 31.93 4.31
CA ILE A 193 29.68 30.58 4.06
C ILE A 193 31.20 30.65 3.91
N VAL A 194 31.92 29.71 4.51
CA VAL A 194 33.38 29.60 4.44
C VAL A 194 33.76 28.15 4.16
N GLY A 195 34.75 27.95 3.30
CA GLY A 195 35.18 26.62 2.86
C GLY A 195 34.43 26.08 1.63
N SER A 196 33.66 26.93 0.94
CA SER A 196 32.93 26.60 -0.29
C SER A 196 33.84 26.24 -1.47
N GLY A 197 33.24 25.79 -2.58
CA GLY A 197 33.93 25.30 -3.77
C GLY A 197 34.33 23.83 -3.72
N LYS A 198 33.89 23.09 -2.69
CA LYS A 198 34.12 21.63 -2.55
C LYS A 198 33.39 20.85 -3.62
N ARG A 199 34.03 19.81 -4.17
CA ARG A 199 33.40 18.86 -5.12
C ARG A 199 32.91 17.62 -4.38
N ILE A 200 31.62 17.36 -4.36
CA ILE A 200 31.02 16.21 -3.68
C ILE A 200 30.36 15.29 -4.68
N LEU A 201 30.68 13.99 -4.61
CA LEU A 201 30.00 12.97 -5.39
C LEU A 201 28.81 12.40 -4.62
N PHE A 202 27.67 12.23 -5.28
CA PHE A 202 26.50 11.50 -4.78
C PHE A 202 26.32 10.23 -5.61
N LEU A 203 26.25 9.09 -4.92
CA LEU A 203 26.00 7.78 -5.52
C LEU A 203 24.50 7.44 -5.43
N CYS A 204 23.82 7.40 -6.57
CA CYS A 204 22.36 7.34 -6.70
C CYS A 204 21.91 6.20 -7.63
N GLY A 205 20.60 5.91 -7.66
CA GLY A 205 19.97 5.03 -8.66
C GLY A 205 20.41 3.57 -8.60
N ALA A 206 20.13 2.78 -9.66
CA ALA A 206 20.35 1.33 -9.70
C ALA A 206 21.30 0.80 -10.78
N ILE A 207 21.74 -0.46 -10.57
CA ILE A 207 22.32 -1.28 -11.63
C ILE A 207 21.27 -1.43 -12.74
N ALA A 208 21.43 -0.69 -13.83
CA ALA A 208 20.63 -0.85 -15.04
C ALA A 208 21.06 -2.09 -15.85
N GLU A 209 21.15 -3.24 -15.18
CA GLU A 209 21.17 -4.52 -15.88
C GLU A 209 19.76 -4.88 -16.31
N ARG A 210 19.53 -4.72 -17.62
CA ARG A 210 18.87 -5.81 -18.34
C ARG A 210 19.57 -7.10 -17.92
N LEU A 211 18.82 -8.04 -17.34
CA LEU A 211 19.21 -9.44 -17.34
C LEU A 211 19.55 -9.81 -18.79
N LEU A 212 20.85 -10.03 -19.06
CA LEU A 212 21.33 -10.21 -20.42
C LEU A 212 20.80 -11.52 -21.01
N PRO A 213 20.58 -11.59 -22.34
CA PRO A 213 19.71 -12.59 -22.91
C PRO A 213 20.29 -14.01 -22.80
N LEU A 214 19.51 -14.91 -22.20
CA LEU A 214 19.50 -16.31 -22.64
C LEU A 214 19.08 -16.31 -24.11
N ASN A 215 20.04 -16.57 -25.00
CA ASN A 215 19.86 -16.47 -26.44
C ASN A 215 19.03 -17.63 -26.99
N GLU A 216 17.70 -17.50 -26.95
CA GLU A 216 16.85 -18.09 -28.00
C GLU A 216 15.56 -17.30 -28.27
N ARG A 217 15.64 -16.43 -29.29
CA ARG A 217 14.54 -15.85 -30.09
C ARG A 217 13.18 -15.58 -29.40
N LEU A 218 13.06 -14.43 -28.74
CA LEU A 218 11.75 -13.81 -28.47
C LEU A 218 11.69 -12.37 -29.02
N THR A 219 10.95 -12.21 -30.13
CA THR A 219 10.78 -10.92 -30.82
C THR A 219 9.52 -10.21 -30.30
N ILE A 220 9.64 -9.49 -29.19
CA ILE A 220 8.51 -8.73 -28.63
C ILE A 220 8.24 -7.48 -29.50
N SER A 221 7.02 -7.37 -30.01
CA SER A 221 6.60 -6.27 -30.90
C SER A 221 6.25 -5.00 -30.13
N THR A 222 6.47 -3.85 -30.77
CA THR A 222 6.23 -2.51 -30.17
C THR A 222 4.75 -2.16 -30.12
N ALA A 223 4.12 -2.32 -28.95
CA ALA A 223 2.78 -1.78 -28.65
C ALA A 223 2.68 -1.06 -27.28
N LEU A 224 3.53 -1.43 -26.31
CA LEU A 224 3.44 -0.97 -24.91
C LEU A 224 4.02 0.46 -24.69
N SER A 225 3.30 1.48 -25.16
CA SER A 225 3.74 2.89 -25.08
C SER A 225 2.72 3.87 -24.48
N TYR A 226 1.50 3.42 -24.16
CA TYR A 226 0.46 4.26 -23.55
C TYR A 226 -0.31 3.53 -22.45
N ARG A 227 -0.50 4.23 -21.32
CA ARG A 227 -1.32 3.86 -20.15
C ARG A 227 -0.74 2.75 -19.25
N ILE A 228 0.37 3.05 -18.58
CA ILE A 228 0.66 2.49 -17.25
C ILE A 228 0.83 3.63 -16.27
N THR A 229 -0.06 3.69 -15.29
CA THR A 229 0.06 4.46 -14.04
C THR A 229 -0.44 3.52 -12.94
N ASN A 230 0.24 3.49 -11.79
CA ASN A 230 0.01 2.53 -10.68
C ASN A 230 0.64 1.13 -10.82
N LEU A 231 1.79 0.99 -11.49
CA LEU A 231 2.65 -0.20 -11.29
C LEU A 231 4.11 0.25 -11.11
N ILE A 232 4.52 0.32 -9.83
CA ILE A 232 5.76 0.98 -9.39
C ILE A 232 6.76 -0.05 -8.81
N LEU A 233 6.41 -1.34 -8.77
CA LEU A 233 7.26 -2.43 -8.26
C LEU A 233 8.31 -2.99 -9.24
N LEU A 234 8.40 -2.47 -10.47
CA LEU A 234 9.32 -2.94 -11.54
C LEU A 234 10.31 -1.87 -12.02
N ARG A 235 10.66 -0.90 -11.17
CA ARG A 235 11.83 -0.04 -11.36
C ARG A 235 12.81 -0.31 -10.23
N ASN A 236 14.09 -0.48 -10.54
CA ASN A 236 15.06 -0.83 -9.51
C ASN A 236 15.51 0.39 -8.69
N ASP A 237 15.42 1.61 -9.21
CA ASP A 237 16.15 2.83 -8.77
C ASP A 237 15.89 3.44 -7.38
N PHE A 238 15.07 2.85 -6.51
CA PHE A 238 14.44 3.52 -5.35
C PHE A 238 15.38 3.86 -4.17
N MET A 239 16.18 4.92 -4.31
CA MET A 239 16.77 5.63 -3.16
C MET A 239 15.72 6.45 -2.40
N GLU A 240 15.97 6.76 -1.13
CA GLU A 240 15.02 7.52 -0.30
C GLU A 240 14.93 8.99 -0.76
N ASP A 241 13.72 9.54 -0.81
CA ASP A 241 13.40 10.83 -1.42
C ASP A 241 14.01 12.03 -0.69
N TYR A 242 13.93 12.05 0.64
CA TYR A 242 14.63 13.05 1.44
C TYR A 242 16.14 12.76 1.50
N GLU A 243 16.56 11.50 1.66
CA GLU A 243 17.99 11.17 1.85
C GLU A 243 18.86 11.45 0.62
N VAL A 244 18.26 11.51 -0.58
CA VAL A 244 18.93 12.11 -1.74
C VAL A 244 18.79 13.63 -1.76
N LYS A 245 17.57 14.19 -1.72
CA LYS A 245 17.35 15.63 -2.06
C LYS A 245 17.84 16.57 -0.97
N VAL A 246 17.62 16.25 0.32
CA VAL A 246 17.97 17.14 1.43
C VAL A 246 19.49 17.31 1.55
N PRO A 247 20.34 16.26 1.61
CA PRO A 247 21.79 16.46 1.65
C PRO A 247 22.35 17.09 0.37
N PHE A 248 21.81 16.73 -0.81
CA PHE A 248 22.24 17.26 -2.10
C PHE A 248 22.02 18.77 -2.20
N GLN A 249 20.78 19.24 -1.99
CA GLN A 249 20.45 20.67 -2.08
C GLN A 249 21.07 21.49 -0.92
N SER A 250 21.29 20.88 0.25
CA SER A 250 22.02 21.53 1.35
C SER A 250 23.48 21.82 0.97
N LEU A 251 24.20 20.83 0.44
CA LEU A 251 25.59 21.02 0.04
C LEU A 251 25.72 22.02 -1.13
N GLN A 252 24.75 22.05 -2.05
CA GLN A 252 24.65 23.10 -3.07
C GLN A 252 24.40 24.50 -2.47
N ALA A 253 23.54 24.63 -1.44
CA ALA A 253 23.30 25.91 -0.74
C ALA A 253 24.58 26.44 -0.04
N LEU A 254 25.48 25.54 0.35
CA LEU A 254 26.81 25.84 0.90
C LEU A 254 27.86 26.17 -0.19
N GLU A 255 27.43 26.43 -1.42
CA GLU A 255 28.32 26.74 -2.55
C GLU A 255 29.35 25.61 -2.82
N CYS A 256 28.97 24.36 -2.54
CA CYS A 256 29.67 23.18 -3.02
C CYS A 256 29.16 22.82 -4.42
N HIS A 257 30.03 22.28 -5.26
CA HIS A 257 29.66 21.64 -6.51
C HIS A 257 29.32 20.18 -6.20
N VAL A 258 28.10 19.76 -6.54
CA VAL A 258 27.58 18.45 -6.16
C VAL A 258 27.14 17.70 -7.41
N ASP A 259 27.83 16.61 -7.71
CA ASP A 259 27.62 15.76 -8.88
C ASP A 259 26.97 14.45 -8.43
N ALA A 260 25.77 14.15 -8.93
CA ALA A 260 25.03 12.92 -8.68
C ALA A 260 25.10 12.00 -9.91
N VAL A 261 25.50 10.76 -9.65
CA VAL A 261 25.74 9.71 -10.66
C VAL A 261 25.01 8.43 -10.30
N CYS A 262 24.71 7.62 -11.31
CA CYS A 262 24.20 6.26 -11.17
C CYS A 262 24.93 5.37 -12.18
N PRO A 263 25.39 4.16 -11.79
CA PRO A 263 25.98 3.22 -12.74
C PRO A 263 25.07 3.02 -13.94
N LYS A 264 25.66 2.96 -15.14
CA LYS A 264 24.95 2.65 -16.40
C LYS A 264 23.88 3.72 -16.78
N LYS A 265 23.92 4.92 -16.17
CA LYS A 265 23.08 6.11 -16.47
C LYS A 265 23.88 7.40 -16.59
N LYS A 266 23.29 8.40 -17.26
CA LYS A 266 23.92 9.66 -17.68
C LYS A 266 23.27 10.90 -17.07
N ALA A 267 23.98 12.02 -17.15
CA ALA A 267 23.46 13.34 -16.84
C ALA A 267 22.18 13.65 -17.65
N GLY A 268 21.14 14.14 -16.98
CA GLY A 268 19.80 14.36 -17.53
C GLY A 268 18.86 13.16 -17.42
N GLU A 269 19.36 11.96 -17.12
CA GLU A 269 18.50 10.81 -16.80
C GLU A 269 17.98 10.87 -15.37
N LYS A 270 16.88 10.16 -15.11
CA LYS A 270 16.13 10.19 -13.85
C LYS A 270 16.25 8.89 -13.06
N CYS A 271 16.16 9.02 -11.74
CA CYS A 271 15.99 7.93 -10.79
C CYS A 271 14.75 8.25 -9.94
N PRO A 272 13.65 7.48 -10.04
CA PRO A 272 12.53 7.62 -9.12
C PRO A 272 12.96 7.25 -7.69
N THR A 273 12.38 7.93 -6.71
CA THR A 273 12.68 7.72 -5.28
C THR A 273 11.53 7.04 -4.53
N ALA A 274 11.84 6.52 -3.34
CA ALA A 274 10.88 6.02 -2.38
C ALA A 274 10.75 6.99 -1.19
N VAL A 275 9.53 7.27 -0.78
CA VAL A 275 9.17 7.94 0.48
C VAL A 275 9.05 6.87 1.55
N HIS A 276 9.92 6.89 2.57
CA HIS A 276 9.96 5.89 3.66
C HIS A 276 9.43 6.48 4.98
N ASP A 277 8.19 6.14 5.34
CA ASP A 277 7.49 6.78 6.47
C ASP A 277 6.72 5.79 7.36
N PHE A 278 6.73 6.04 8.68
CA PHE A 278 6.15 5.16 9.70
C PHE A 278 4.69 5.56 10.02
N GLU A 279 3.73 4.94 9.34
CA GLU A 279 2.30 5.26 9.49
C GLU A 279 1.55 4.43 10.55
N GLY A 280 2.23 3.51 11.24
CA GLY A 280 1.70 2.76 12.39
C GLY A 280 2.23 1.32 12.55
N ASP A 281 2.81 0.77 11.48
CA ASP A 281 3.23 -0.63 11.38
C ASP A 281 4.62 -0.93 11.98
N GLN A 282 5.03 -2.20 11.93
CA GLN A 282 6.32 -2.68 12.47
C GLN A 282 7.57 -2.14 11.72
N THR A 283 7.38 -1.66 10.49
CA THR A 283 8.42 -1.05 9.64
C THR A 283 7.80 0.12 8.87
N TYR A 284 8.63 0.90 8.18
CA TYR A 284 8.15 1.98 7.32
C TYR A 284 7.28 1.46 6.16
N SER A 285 6.34 2.29 5.74
CA SER A 285 5.63 2.17 4.47
C SER A 285 6.50 2.74 3.33
N GLU A 286 6.41 2.16 2.14
CA GLU A 286 7.05 2.65 0.91
C GLU A 286 6.00 3.32 0.01
N LYS A 287 6.25 4.58 -0.40
CA LYS A 287 5.40 5.34 -1.31
C LYS A 287 6.25 5.97 -2.44
N PRO A 288 5.69 6.32 -3.62
CA PRO A 288 6.46 6.95 -4.68
C PRO A 288 6.79 8.41 -4.35
N GLY A 289 8.09 8.75 -4.36
CA GLY A 289 8.57 10.13 -4.23
C GLY A 289 8.74 10.83 -5.58
N HIS A 290 9.67 11.78 -5.65
CA HIS A 290 9.96 12.56 -6.85
C HIS A 290 10.88 11.80 -7.85
N ASP A 291 10.92 12.26 -9.10
CA ASP A 291 11.97 11.87 -10.04
C ASP A 291 13.24 12.71 -9.78
N PHE A 292 14.23 12.15 -9.08
CA PHE A 292 15.53 12.80 -8.95
C PHE A 292 16.30 12.76 -10.29
N THR A 293 16.85 13.90 -10.72
CA THR A 293 17.58 14.01 -12.01
C THR A 293 19.09 14.04 -11.78
N LEU A 294 19.82 13.15 -12.47
CA LEU A 294 21.28 13.07 -12.43
C LEU A 294 21.91 14.23 -13.21
N ASN A 295 23.08 14.72 -12.77
CA ASN A 295 23.79 15.82 -13.43
C ASN A 295 25.22 15.46 -13.90
N ALA A 296 25.71 14.26 -13.61
CA ALA A 296 26.98 13.73 -14.11
C ALA A 296 26.84 12.29 -14.63
N ASN A 297 27.83 11.80 -15.40
CA ASN A 297 27.87 10.41 -15.88
C ASN A 297 28.79 9.58 -14.98
N PHE A 298 28.36 8.39 -14.57
CA PHE A 298 29.15 7.50 -13.70
C PHE A 298 30.49 7.10 -14.33
N GLU A 299 30.50 6.82 -15.63
CA GLU A 299 31.69 6.42 -16.39
C GLU A 299 32.72 7.55 -16.60
N SER A 300 32.42 8.76 -16.11
CA SER A 300 33.31 9.93 -16.12
C SER A 300 33.81 10.35 -14.74
N VAL A 301 33.52 9.57 -13.70
CA VAL A 301 33.97 9.85 -12.33
C VAL A 301 35.46 9.58 -12.17
N ASP A 302 36.24 10.65 -11.99
CA ASP A 302 37.59 10.60 -11.44
C ASP A 302 37.51 10.87 -9.92
N VAL A 303 37.69 9.84 -9.10
CA VAL A 303 37.66 9.94 -7.62
C VAL A 303 38.69 10.93 -7.10
N SER A 304 39.81 11.15 -7.79
CA SER A 304 40.82 12.13 -7.40
C SER A 304 40.27 13.56 -7.37
N SER A 305 39.33 13.88 -8.26
CA SER A 305 38.74 15.21 -8.45
C SER A 305 37.73 15.65 -7.38
N TYR A 306 37.20 14.72 -6.58
CA TYR A 306 36.21 15.00 -5.53
C TYR A 306 36.84 15.18 -4.15
N ASP A 307 36.31 16.09 -3.34
CA ASP A 307 36.67 16.24 -1.93
C ASP A 307 36.03 15.15 -1.05
N GLY A 308 34.85 14.62 -1.42
CA GLY A 308 34.15 13.60 -0.62
C GLY A 308 32.98 12.94 -1.34
N LEU A 309 32.43 11.90 -0.71
CA LEU A 309 31.36 11.02 -1.22
C LEU A 309 30.15 11.02 -0.27
N VAL A 310 28.94 11.04 -0.83
CA VAL A 310 27.67 10.80 -0.12
C VAL A 310 26.95 9.60 -0.71
N ILE A 311 26.44 8.73 0.17
CA ILE A 311 25.65 7.54 -0.16
C ILE A 311 24.29 7.65 0.58
N PRO A 312 23.21 8.07 -0.11
CA PRO A 312 21.83 8.00 0.38
C PRO A 312 21.41 6.55 0.72
N GLY A 313 20.32 6.41 1.48
CA GLY A 313 19.70 5.12 1.76
C GLY A 313 18.48 4.85 0.88
N GLY A 314 17.38 4.46 1.52
CA GLY A 314 16.23 3.84 0.86
C GLY A 314 16.57 2.40 0.45
N ARG A 315 16.00 1.92 -0.66
CA ARG A 315 16.35 0.60 -1.20
C ARG A 315 17.64 0.62 -2.03
N ALA A 316 18.07 1.77 -2.52
CA ALA A 316 19.17 1.83 -3.48
C ALA A 316 20.51 1.15 -3.11
N PRO A 317 20.92 1.16 -1.83
CA PRO A 317 22.11 0.45 -1.40
C PRO A 317 22.07 -1.08 -1.59
N GLU A 318 20.87 -1.69 -1.64
CA GLU A 318 20.73 -3.16 -1.60
C GLU A 318 21.30 -3.84 -2.85
N TYR A 319 21.09 -3.22 -4.02
CA TYR A 319 21.64 -3.67 -5.29
C TYR A 319 22.93 -2.93 -5.68
N LEU A 320 23.17 -1.67 -5.26
CA LEU A 320 24.44 -0.99 -5.55
C LEU A 320 25.63 -1.67 -4.86
N ALA A 321 25.37 -2.36 -3.75
CA ALA A 321 26.33 -3.24 -3.07
C ALA A 321 26.76 -4.46 -3.92
N LEU A 322 26.15 -4.70 -5.08
CA LEU A 322 26.47 -5.80 -6.01
C LEU A 322 27.24 -5.34 -7.26
N ASP A 323 27.46 -4.04 -7.47
CA ASP A 323 28.16 -3.53 -8.65
C ASP A 323 29.67 -3.36 -8.39
N ASP A 324 30.48 -4.15 -9.07
CA ASP A 324 31.94 -4.17 -8.89
C ASP A 324 32.61 -2.79 -9.10
N ASP A 325 32.07 -1.89 -9.94
CA ASP A 325 32.66 -0.57 -10.17
C ASP A 325 32.25 0.43 -9.08
N VAL A 326 31.03 0.31 -8.53
CA VAL A 326 30.62 1.00 -7.30
C VAL A 326 31.50 0.60 -6.12
N ILE A 327 31.77 -0.71 -5.97
CA ILE A 327 32.61 -1.23 -4.89
C ILE A 327 34.03 -0.68 -4.96
N LYS A 328 34.66 -0.65 -6.15
CA LYS A 328 35.99 -0.05 -6.36
C LYS A 328 36.00 1.45 -6.03
N LEU A 329 34.99 2.20 -6.49
CA LEU A 329 34.84 3.63 -6.22
C LEU A 329 34.76 3.91 -4.71
N VAL A 330 33.95 3.16 -3.98
CA VAL A 330 33.82 3.26 -2.51
C VAL A 330 35.14 2.92 -1.80
N GLN A 331 35.87 1.91 -2.28
CA GLN A 331 37.20 1.57 -1.77
C GLN A 331 38.18 2.72 -1.99
N GLU A 332 38.26 3.30 -3.19
CA GLU A 332 39.21 4.37 -3.51
C GLU A 332 39.00 5.64 -2.66
N PHE A 333 37.75 6.06 -2.41
CA PHE A 333 37.44 7.18 -1.50
C PHE A 333 37.94 6.90 -0.06
N MET A 334 37.72 5.68 0.44
CA MET A 334 38.08 5.28 1.81
C MET A 334 39.60 5.07 1.99
N GLU A 335 40.28 4.50 0.98
CA GLU A 335 41.74 4.36 0.95
C GLU A 335 42.44 5.73 0.84
N SER A 336 41.88 6.63 0.03
CA SER A 336 42.28 8.05 -0.04
C SER A 336 41.99 8.82 1.25
N LYS A 337 41.26 8.23 2.21
CA LYS A 337 40.82 8.83 3.48
C LYS A 337 40.00 10.11 3.30
N LYS A 338 39.33 10.24 2.16
CA LYS A 338 38.42 11.35 1.89
C LYS A 338 37.17 11.22 2.77
N PRO A 339 36.52 12.33 3.15
CA PRO A 339 35.22 12.29 3.80
C PRO A 339 34.21 11.45 3.01
N VAL A 340 33.63 10.45 3.67
CA VAL A 340 32.54 9.62 3.16
C VAL A 340 31.37 9.73 4.14
N ALA A 341 30.18 10.06 3.66
CA ALA A 341 28.97 10.12 4.47
C ALA A 341 27.93 9.13 3.93
N SER A 342 27.39 8.28 4.80
CA SER A 342 26.41 7.25 4.42
C SER A 342 25.26 7.17 5.41
N ILE A 343 24.03 7.02 4.93
CA ILE A 343 22.82 7.08 5.76
C ILE A 343 21.89 5.89 5.51
N CYS A 344 21.17 5.49 6.57
CA CYS A 344 20.10 4.50 6.51
C CYS A 344 20.58 3.13 5.97
N HIS A 345 20.31 2.81 4.71
CA HIS A 345 20.77 1.59 4.08
C HIS A 345 22.14 1.71 3.40
N GLY A 346 22.69 2.91 3.19
CA GLY A 346 23.92 3.16 2.42
C GLY A 346 25.14 2.35 2.90
N GLN A 347 25.15 2.04 4.19
CA GLN A 347 26.13 1.21 4.87
C GLN A 347 26.18 -0.24 4.34
N GLN A 348 25.18 -0.71 3.60
CA GLN A 348 25.23 -1.99 2.87
C GLN A 348 26.34 -1.98 1.81
N ILE A 349 26.50 -0.89 1.04
CA ILE A 349 27.60 -0.76 0.06
C ILE A 349 28.95 -0.73 0.79
N LEU A 350 29.05 0.02 1.88
CA LEU A 350 30.27 0.06 2.71
C LEU A 350 30.63 -1.31 3.30
N SER A 351 29.61 -2.12 3.64
CA SER A 351 29.78 -3.49 4.13
C SER A 351 30.28 -4.42 3.02
N ALA A 352 29.67 -4.39 1.84
CA ALA A 352 30.07 -5.20 0.69
C ALA A 352 31.48 -4.84 0.21
N ALA A 353 31.83 -3.55 0.23
CA ALA A 353 33.17 -3.06 -0.10
C ALA A 353 34.25 -3.44 0.94
N GLY A 354 33.88 -4.01 2.09
CA GLY A 354 34.79 -4.41 3.17
C GLY A 354 35.39 -3.24 3.97
N VAL A 355 35.07 -2.00 3.62
CA VAL A 355 35.65 -0.77 4.21
C VAL A 355 35.18 -0.47 5.64
N LEU A 356 34.17 -1.20 6.13
CA LEU A 356 33.70 -1.15 7.52
C LEU A 356 34.61 -1.90 8.51
N LYS A 357 35.55 -2.74 8.06
CA LYS A 357 36.32 -3.61 8.94
C LYS A 357 37.16 -2.83 9.97
N GLY A 358 36.80 -2.95 11.24
CA GLY A 358 37.44 -2.24 12.36
C GLY A 358 36.99 -0.79 12.57
N LYS A 359 36.01 -0.30 11.79
CA LYS A 359 35.37 1.01 11.96
C LYS A 359 34.37 1.01 13.11
N LYS A 360 33.85 2.20 13.43
CA LYS A 360 32.62 2.39 14.23
C LYS A 360 31.58 3.14 13.41
N CYS A 361 30.36 2.65 13.35
CA CYS A 361 29.29 3.32 12.61
C CYS A 361 27.89 2.91 13.11
N THR A 362 26.92 3.75 12.76
CA THR A 362 25.50 3.41 12.81
C THR A 362 24.95 3.18 11.40
N ALA A 363 23.70 2.73 11.30
CA ALA A 363 22.91 2.60 10.07
C ALA A 363 21.42 2.56 10.44
N TYR A 364 20.53 2.31 9.47
CA TYR A 364 19.15 1.94 9.77
C TYR A 364 19.13 0.69 10.70
N PRO A 365 18.26 0.58 11.71
CA PRO A 365 18.36 -0.47 12.73
C PRO A 365 18.39 -1.92 12.21
N ALA A 366 17.76 -2.22 11.06
CA ALA A 366 17.87 -3.55 10.43
C ALA A 366 19.27 -3.82 9.83
N VAL A 367 19.93 -2.78 9.30
CA VAL A 367 21.25 -2.82 8.64
C VAL A 367 22.40 -3.01 9.64
N LYS A 368 22.09 -2.99 10.95
CA LYS A 368 22.93 -3.49 12.05
C LYS A 368 23.54 -4.86 11.76
N LEU A 369 22.80 -5.74 11.07
CA LEU A 369 23.29 -7.04 10.61
C LEU A 369 24.48 -6.87 9.64
N ASN A 370 24.32 -6.07 8.58
CA ASN A 370 25.37 -5.78 7.60
C ASN A 370 26.58 -5.12 8.28
N VAL A 371 26.37 -4.11 9.14
CA VAL A 371 27.44 -3.41 9.85
C VAL A 371 28.31 -4.38 10.67
N ILE A 372 27.69 -5.32 11.39
CA ILE A 372 28.40 -6.33 12.19
C ILE A 372 29.11 -7.35 11.30
N LEU A 373 28.48 -7.82 10.22
CA LEU A 373 29.09 -8.78 9.28
C LEU A 373 30.26 -8.16 8.49
N GLY A 374 30.17 -6.87 8.14
CA GLY A 374 31.28 -6.07 7.58
C GLY A 374 32.41 -5.79 8.57
N GLY A 375 32.29 -6.23 9.83
CA GLY A 375 33.33 -6.16 10.84
C GLY A 375 33.49 -4.80 11.52
N ALA A 376 32.47 -3.92 11.48
CA ALA A 376 32.44 -2.69 12.25
C ALA A 376 31.86 -2.90 13.67
N THR A 377 32.20 -1.97 14.57
CA THR A 377 31.51 -1.82 15.85
C THR A 377 30.24 -0.99 15.65
N TRP A 378 29.08 -1.59 15.92
CA TRP A 378 27.81 -0.88 15.88
C TRP A 378 27.75 0.26 16.92
N LEU A 379 27.18 1.39 16.51
CA LEU A 379 26.79 2.51 17.35
C LEU A 379 25.26 2.64 17.31
N GLU A 380 24.60 2.57 18.46
CA GLU A 380 23.14 2.61 18.55
C GLU A 380 22.60 4.01 18.19
N PRO A 381 21.67 4.13 17.22
CA PRO A 381 21.09 5.41 16.82
C PRO A 381 19.97 5.81 17.80
N GLU A 382 20.37 6.15 19.02
CA GLU A 382 19.49 6.69 20.05
C GLU A 382 19.92 8.13 20.41
N PRO A 383 19.06 9.14 20.13
CA PRO A 383 17.84 9.09 19.29
C PRO A 383 18.14 8.87 17.79
N ILE A 384 17.10 8.62 16.98
CA ILE A 384 17.21 8.20 15.56
C ILE A 384 17.78 9.28 14.62
N ASP A 385 17.67 10.55 15.01
CA ASP A 385 18.25 11.72 14.34
C ASP A 385 19.76 11.88 14.59
N ARG A 386 20.35 11.01 15.41
CA ARG A 386 21.77 11.06 15.77
C ARG A 386 22.67 10.45 14.70
N CYS A 387 23.78 11.13 14.42
CA CYS A 387 24.83 10.65 13.52
C CYS A 387 26.18 10.50 14.25
N PHE A 388 27.09 9.71 13.67
CA PHE A 388 28.41 9.46 14.25
C PHE A 388 29.52 9.57 13.21
N THR A 389 30.67 10.12 13.61
CA THR A 389 31.89 10.21 12.79
C THR A 389 33.00 9.32 13.35
N ASP A 390 33.58 8.46 12.51
CA ASP A 390 34.77 7.64 12.80
C ASP A 390 35.89 7.91 11.78
N GLY A 391 36.80 8.82 12.16
CA GLY A 391 37.87 9.30 11.30
C GLY A 391 37.34 10.17 10.16
N HIS A 392 37.19 9.57 8.99
CA HIS A 392 36.65 10.21 7.77
C HIS A 392 35.26 9.69 7.38
N LEU A 393 34.71 8.72 8.11
CA LEU A 393 33.39 8.13 7.83
C LEU A 393 32.34 8.79 8.73
N VAL A 394 31.34 9.44 8.14
CA VAL A 394 30.11 9.89 8.81
C VAL A 394 29.01 8.87 8.54
N THR A 395 28.25 8.51 9.57
CA THR A 395 27.07 7.64 9.43
C THR A 395 25.84 8.16 10.16
N GLY A 396 24.69 8.06 9.50
CA GLY A 396 23.36 8.33 10.06
C GLY A 396 22.41 7.14 9.86
N ALA A 397 21.27 7.15 10.56
CA ALA A 397 20.37 5.99 10.63
C ALA A 397 19.07 6.12 9.82
N ALA A 398 18.54 7.32 9.61
CA ALA A 398 17.38 7.61 8.76
C ALA A 398 17.31 9.13 8.49
N TRP A 399 16.44 9.54 7.55
CA TRP A 399 16.19 10.94 7.19
C TRP A 399 15.98 11.95 8.33
N PRO A 400 15.47 11.63 9.55
CA PRO A 400 15.41 12.62 10.63
C PRO A 400 16.79 13.20 10.99
N GLY A 401 17.86 12.42 10.78
CA GLY A 401 19.23 12.78 11.15
C GLY A 401 20.00 13.66 10.19
N HIS A 402 19.39 14.15 9.10
CA HIS A 402 20.06 15.07 8.17
C HIS A 402 20.75 16.28 8.83
N PRO A 403 20.22 16.93 9.88
CA PRO A 403 20.91 18.01 10.57
C PRO A 403 22.27 17.62 11.15
N GLU A 404 22.38 16.46 11.81
CA GLU A 404 23.68 15.96 12.32
C GLU A 404 24.55 15.40 11.18
N PHE A 405 23.96 14.67 10.23
CA PHE A 405 24.64 14.07 9.08
C PHE A 405 25.39 15.12 8.25
N ILE A 406 24.67 16.18 7.85
CA ILE A 406 25.21 17.27 7.03
C ILE A 406 26.22 18.07 7.83
N SER A 407 25.94 18.42 9.10
CA SER A 407 26.86 19.22 9.92
C SER A 407 28.16 18.49 10.29
N GLN A 408 28.12 17.17 10.47
CA GLN A 408 29.33 16.35 10.66
C GLN A 408 30.14 16.21 9.36
N PHE A 409 29.49 16.02 8.21
CA PHE A 409 30.17 15.96 6.91
C PHE A 409 30.79 17.33 6.52
N MET A 410 30.06 18.42 6.75
CA MET A 410 30.57 19.80 6.67
C MET A 410 31.85 19.98 7.50
N ALA A 411 31.87 19.47 8.74
CA ALA A 411 33.04 19.58 9.62
C ALA A 411 34.26 18.82 9.10
N LEU A 412 34.08 17.66 8.46
CA LEU A 412 35.17 16.94 7.78
C LEU A 412 35.67 17.64 6.52
N LEU A 413 34.78 18.29 5.77
CA LEU A 413 35.13 19.06 4.57
C LEU A 413 35.78 20.42 4.89
N GLY A 414 35.63 20.92 6.13
CA GLY A 414 36.02 22.28 6.54
C GLY A 414 35.05 23.37 6.11
N VAL A 415 33.80 23.01 5.81
CA VAL A 415 32.72 23.92 5.38
C VAL A 415 31.96 24.42 6.61
N HIS A 416 31.82 25.74 6.77
CA HIS A 416 31.17 26.33 7.93
C HIS A 416 30.35 27.59 7.59
N VAL A 417 29.17 27.73 8.19
CA VAL A 417 28.41 28.99 8.19
C VAL A 417 28.83 29.82 9.39
N LYS A 418 29.53 30.93 9.16
CA LYS A 418 29.93 31.90 10.19
C LYS A 418 28.89 33.01 10.29
N LYS A 419 28.50 33.35 11.53
CA LYS A 419 27.74 34.57 11.83
C LYS A 419 28.70 35.76 11.81
N GLU A 420 28.32 36.87 11.17
CA GLU A 420 29.07 38.11 11.34
C GLU A 420 29.00 38.58 12.79
N LYS A 421 30.14 39.00 13.35
CA LYS A 421 30.15 39.74 14.62
C LYS A 421 29.70 41.16 14.33
N GLY A 422 28.56 41.57 14.88
CA GLY A 422 28.12 42.97 14.86
C GLY A 422 29.23 43.90 15.38
N SER A 423 29.40 45.05 14.72
CA SER A 423 30.51 45.97 14.91
C SER A 423 30.47 46.71 16.27
N SER A 424 30.91 46.03 17.34
CA SER A 424 31.30 46.67 18.58
C SER A 424 32.72 47.24 18.44
N ARG A 425 32.85 48.57 18.39
CA ARG A 425 34.15 49.25 18.43
C ARG A 425 34.81 49.06 19.80
N GLU A 426 35.93 48.34 19.85
CA GLU A 426 36.87 48.41 20.97
C GLU A 426 38.31 48.21 20.46
N ALA A 427 39.30 48.69 21.23
CA ALA A 427 40.58 49.14 20.67
C ALA A 427 41.74 48.11 20.74
N ASN A 428 42.80 48.41 19.99
CA ASN A 428 44.04 47.63 19.88
C ASN A 428 44.69 47.27 21.24
N MET A 429 45.21 46.03 21.36
CA MET A 429 46.49 45.83 22.07
C MET A 429 47.29 44.58 21.61
N SER A 430 48.22 44.82 20.67
CA SER A 430 49.57 44.21 20.53
C SER A 430 49.88 42.72 20.85
N CYS A 431 50.32 42.01 19.81
CA CYS A 431 51.66 41.38 19.68
C CYS A 431 52.05 39.97 20.22
N ILE A 432 52.76 39.24 19.32
CA ILE A 432 53.99 38.43 19.50
C ILE A 432 53.91 36.91 19.86
N THR A 433 53.92 36.10 18.77
CA THR A 433 54.73 34.89 18.46
C THR A 433 54.83 33.61 19.32
N ARG A 434 54.93 32.49 18.56
CA ARG A 434 55.87 31.32 18.64
C ARG A 434 55.30 29.93 19.00
N TRP A 435 56.14 28.91 18.78
CA TRP A 435 55.80 27.53 18.37
C TRP A 435 56.37 26.46 19.32
N LEU A 436 55.61 25.36 19.51
CA LEU A 436 56.08 23.97 19.74
C LEU A 436 56.83 23.65 21.09
N PRO A 437 57.14 22.37 21.44
CA PRO A 437 56.15 21.38 21.97
C PRO A 437 56.70 20.47 23.14
N VAL A 438 56.09 19.27 23.33
CA VAL A 438 56.64 17.98 23.88
C VAL A 438 56.21 17.49 25.29
N THR A 439 56.04 16.15 25.38
CA THR A 439 56.08 15.20 26.53
C THR A 439 54.86 14.89 27.44
N LEU A 440 54.38 13.65 27.27
CA LEU A 440 53.91 12.66 28.29
C LEU A 440 55.06 12.30 29.29
N PRO A 441 54.86 11.63 30.48
CA PRO A 441 54.14 10.34 30.57
C PRO A 441 53.50 9.88 31.91
N TYR A 442 52.94 8.67 31.80
CA TYR A 442 52.20 7.76 32.70
C TYR A 442 52.97 7.16 33.91
N ARG A 443 52.29 6.93 35.07
CA ARG A 443 52.46 5.69 35.89
C ARG A 443 51.40 5.44 36.98
N GLU A 444 51.39 4.21 37.51
CA GLU A 444 50.31 3.57 38.27
C GLU A 444 50.54 3.49 39.80
N ARG A 445 49.48 3.10 40.55
CA ARG A 445 49.55 1.91 41.42
C ARG A 445 48.17 1.34 41.83
N LYS A 446 48.08 0.00 41.91
CA LYS A 446 46.92 -0.79 42.40
C LYS A 446 46.95 -1.00 43.92
N ARG A 447 45.81 -1.38 44.51
CA ARG A 447 45.72 -2.49 45.50
C ARG A 447 44.26 -2.92 45.77
N ASP A 448 44.00 -4.22 45.68
CA ASP A 448 42.83 -4.90 46.26
C ASP A 448 43.06 -5.19 47.76
N TYR A 449 41.97 -5.40 48.51
CA TYR A 449 41.81 -6.48 49.51
C TYR A 449 40.34 -6.62 49.92
N SER A 450 39.96 -7.77 50.49
CA SER A 450 38.56 -8.12 50.76
C SER A 450 38.33 -8.74 52.16
N LEU A 451 37.04 -8.84 52.53
CA LEU A 451 36.43 -9.71 53.55
C LEU A 451 36.41 -9.31 55.06
N LEU A 452 35.15 -9.17 55.54
CA LEU A 452 34.53 -9.78 56.74
C LEU A 452 34.41 -9.04 58.11
N ARG A 453 33.12 -8.90 58.51
CA ARG A 453 32.52 -8.83 59.88
C ARG A 453 32.73 -7.51 60.65
N SER A 454 31.73 -6.92 61.33
CA SER A 454 30.28 -7.22 61.49
C SER A 454 29.54 -5.91 61.87
N ARG A 455 28.34 -5.75 62.47
CA ARG A 455 27.36 -6.52 63.31
C ARG A 455 26.06 -5.64 63.37
N GLU A 456 24.86 -5.96 63.88
CA GLU A 456 24.14 -7.06 64.56
C GLU A 456 22.64 -7.00 64.09
N ARG A 457 21.92 -8.12 64.19
CA ARG A 457 20.54 -8.36 64.78
C ARG A 457 19.42 -7.29 64.73
N ARG A 458 18.11 -7.65 64.74
CA ARG A 458 17.26 -8.88 64.55
C ARG A 458 15.78 -8.35 64.46
N THR A 459 14.85 -8.87 63.66
CA THR A 459 13.84 -9.95 63.95
C THR A 459 12.77 -10.04 62.80
N THR A 460 11.83 -10.99 62.63
CA THR A 460 11.72 -12.46 62.90
C THR A 460 10.40 -13.05 62.29
N ILE A 461 10.49 -13.73 61.12
CA ILE A 461 9.79 -15.01 60.76
C ILE A 461 8.27 -15.06 60.39
N GLN A 462 7.92 -16.08 59.56
CA GLN A 462 6.63 -16.45 58.94
C GLN A 462 5.89 -17.64 59.63
N ARG A 463 4.65 -17.96 59.21
CA ARG A 463 3.98 -19.30 59.11
C ARG A 463 2.74 -19.16 58.17
N LEU A 464 2.33 -20.04 57.23
CA LEU A 464 2.09 -21.51 57.15
C LEU A 464 0.82 -21.95 57.94
N ILE A 465 -0.13 -22.79 57.47
CA ILE A 465 -0.37 -23.52 56.19
C ILE A 465 -1.85 -24.05 56.09
N SER A 466 -2.33 -24.53 54.92
CA SER A 466 -3.58 -25.34 54.64
C SER A 466 -4.98 -24.67 54.78
N GLY A 467 -6.09 -25.15 54.17
CA GLY A 467 -6.28 -26.17 53.10
C GLY A 467 -7.74 -26.65 52.82
N ARG A 468 -8.06 -26.95 51.55
CA ARG A 468 -9.20 -27.74 50.97
C ARG A 468 -10.70 -27.29 51.07
N SER A 469 -11.28 -27.08 49.86
CA SER A 469 -12.51 -27.73 49.31
C SER A 469 -13.96 -27.18 49.45
N MET A 470 -14.70 -27.32 48.32
CA MET A 470 -16.15 -27.55 48.11
C MET A 470 -17.24 -26.45 48.29
N GLN A 471 -17.67 -25.93 47.13
CA GLN A 471 -19.04 -26.01 46.55
C GLN A 471 -20.27 -25.22 47.07
N THR A 472 -21.15 -24.94 46.08
CA THR A 472 -22.63 -24.81 46.08
C THR A 472 -23.38 -23.49 46.43
N LYS A 473 -23.90 -22.88 45.34
CA LYS A 473 -25.33 -22.56 45.05
C LYS A 473 -26.08 -21.36 45.69
N GLN A 474 -26.51 -20.50 44.75
CA GLN A 474 -27.90 -20.01 44.51
C GLN A 474 -28.55 -18.90 45.37
N LYS A 475 -29.18 -17.97 44.61
CA LYS A 475 -30.41 -17.19 44.89
C LYS A 475 -30.29 -16.09 45.97
N SER A 476 -31.09 -15.01 45.93
CA SER A 476 -32.17 -14.64 44.97
C SER A 476 -32.31 -13.13 44.79
N SER A 477 -32.94 -12.75 43.68
CA SER A 477 -33.49 -11.42 43.35
C SER A 477 -34.50 -10.88 44.37
N ILE A 478 -34.65 -9.56 44.42
CA ILE A 478 -35.93 -8.86 44.65
C ILE A 478 -35.97 -7.60 43.75
N ASN A 479 -37.14 -7.31 43.19
CA ASN A 479 -37.44 -6.09 42.42
C ASN A 479 -38.06 -5.02 43.35
N CYS A 480 -37.89 -3.74 43.00
CA CYS A 480 -39.02 -2.79 42.90
C CYS A 480 -38.55 -1.45 42.31
N GLY A 481 -39.42 -0.79 41.53
CA GLY A 481 -39.26 0.60 41.09
C GLY A 481 -40.43 1.47 41.56
N GLY A 482 -40.35 2.78 41.39
CA GLY A 482 -41.43 3.72 41.75
C GLY A 482 -41.17 5.15 41.29
N PHE A 483 -42.12 5.72 40.56
CA PHE A 483 -42.14 7.12 40.09
C PHE A 483 -42.94 8.01 41.06
N VAL A 484 -42.46 9.22 41.34
CA VAL A 484 -43.28 10.42 41.69
C VAL A 484 -42.57 11.66 41.09
N ALA A 485 -43.29 12.76 40.82
CA ALA A 485 -42.78 13.95 40.10
C ALA A 485 -43.37 15.29 40.64
N LEU A 486 -43.07 16.41 39.96
CA LEU A 486 -43.60 17.79 40.17
C LEU A 486 -42.93 18.53 41.36
N ILE A 487 -42.74 19.87 41.47
CA ILE A 487 -42.96 21.13 40.67
C ILE A 487 -42.17 22.29 41.41
N PHE A 488 -41.78 23.51 40.98
CA PHE A 488 -41.79 24.47 39.82
C PHE A 488 -40.63 25.52 40.09
N ASP A 489 -40.19 26.51 39.28
CA ASP A 489 -40.36 26.86 37.85
C ASP A 489 -39.16 27.70 37.27
N PRO A 490 -38.98 29.04 37.48
CA PRO A 490 -38.36 29.92 36.46
C PRO A 490 -37.08 30.71 36.87
N GLY A 491 -36.47 31.44 35.91
CA GLY A 491 -35.28 32.29 36.16
C GLY A 491 -34.59 33.06 35.00
N ILE A 492 -35.28 33.37 33.89
CA ILE A 492 -34.94 34.40 32.85
C ILE A 492 -33.53 34.38 32.16
N LEU A 493 -33.53 33.94 30.88
CA LEU A 493 -32.61 34.29 29.75
C LEU A 493 -31.10 33.92 29.83
N PRO A 494 -30.33 33.91 28.70
CA PRO A 494 -30.71 34.10 27.28
C PRO A 494 -30.67 32.77 26.46
N PRO A 495 -31.06 32.74 25.17
CA PRO A 495 -31.17 31.47 24.43
C PRO A 495 -29.80 30.87 24.08
N ARG A 496 -29.59 29.61 24.48
CA ARG A 496 -28.55 28.77 23.86
C ARG A 496 -28.97 28.40 22.45
N LEU A 497 -28.07 28.52 21.47
CA LEU A 497 -28.24 27.87 20.17
C LEU A 497 -28.52 26.39 20.38
N GLY A 498 -29.57 25.88 19.74
CA GLY A 498 -29.86 24.45 19.77
C GLY A 498 -28.75 23.68 19.09
N ARG A 499 -28.02 22.83 19.84
CA ARG A 499 -27.27 21.73 19.24
C ARG A 499 -28.28 20.85 18.50
N LEU A 500 -28.26 20.87 17.17
CA LEU A 500 -28.91 19.80 16.41
C LEU A 500 -28.17 18.51 16.75
N HIS A 501 -28.82 17.63 17.53
CA HIS A 501 -28.49 16.22 17.50
C HIS A 501 -28.94 15.66 16.15
N SER A 502 -28.10 15.82 15.13
CA SER A 502 -28.20 15.00 13.91
C SER A 502 -28.04 13.54 14.32
N SER A 503 -29.04 12.72 13.98
CA SER A 503 -28.93 11.27 14.11
C SER A 503 -27.80 10.76 13.23
N ALA A 504 -27.02 9.78 13.71
CA ALA A 504 -25.96 9.13 12.93
C ALA A 504 -26.51 8.70 11.55
N PRO A 505 -25.81 8.99 10.43
CA PRO A 505 -26.32 8.71 9.09
C PRO A 505 -26.60 7.22 8.90
N SER A 506 -27.64 6.92 8.11
CA SER A 506 -28.16 5.57 7.94
C SER A 506 -27.89 5.00 6.55
N VAL A 507 -27.55 3.71 6.50
CA VAL A 507 -27.22 3.00 5.25
C VAL A 507 -27.90 1.63 5.23
N ILE A 508 -28.56 1.30 4.12
CA ILE A 508 -29.05 -0.07 3.86
C ILE A 508 -28.04 -0.80 2.98
N VAL A 509 -27.53 -1.94 3.44
CA VAL A 509 -26.73 -2.85 2.61
C VAL A 509 -27.64 -3.96 2.10
N ILE A 510 -27.55 -4.27 0.81
CA ILE A 510 -28.39 -5.26 0.13
C ILE A 510 -27.49 -6.41 -0.33
N GLY A 511 -27.71 -7.59 0.24
CA GLY A 511 -26.85 -8.76 0.10
C GLY A 511 -26.02 -9.02 1.36
N GLY A 512 -26.07 -10.26 1.84
CA GLY A 512 -25.31 -10.83 2.95
C GLY A 512 -24.14 -11.71 2.51
N GLY A 513 -23.65 -11.51 1.29
CA GLY A 513 -22.35 -12.03 0.85
C GLY A 513 -21.19 -11.30 1.54
N ILE A 514 -19.96 -11.79 1.36
CA ILE A 514 -18.78 -11.23 2.06
C ILE A 514 -18.58 -9.73 1.80
N SER A 515 -18.89 -9.25 0.58
CA SER A 515 -18.85 -7.83 0.22
C SER A 515 -19.82 -6.98 1.05
N GLY A 516 -21.08 -7.41 1.14
CA GLY A 516 -22.11 -6.70 1.92
C GLY A 516 -21.81 -6.71 3.41
N ILE A 517 -21.32 -7.83 3.95
CA ILE A 517 -20.92 -7.91 5.36
C ILE A 517 -19.68 -7.05 5.63
N ALA A 518 -18.71 -6.98 4.72
CA ALA A 518 -17.54 -6.11 4.84
C ALA A 518 -17.92 -4.62 4.79
N ALA A 519 -18.76 -4.22 3.85
CA ALA A 519 -19.32 -2.87 3.77
C ALA A 519 -20.08 -2.49 5.05
N ALA A 520 -20.90 -3.42 5.56
CA ALA A 520 -21.67 -3.24 6.78
C ALA A 520 -20.78 -3.15 8.03
N ARG A 521 -19.74 -4.00 8.14
CA ARG A 521 -18.73 -3.96 9.20
C ARG A 521 -17.98 -2.63 9.20
N PHE A 522 -17.51 -2.19 8.04
CA PHE A 522 -16.76 -0.95 7.88
C PHE A 522 -17.59 0.25 8.36
N LEU A 523 -18.84 0.37 7.87
CA LEU A 523 -19.75 1.44 8.27
C LEU A 523 -20.19 1.35 9.73
N HIS A 524 -20.40 0.15 10.27
CA HIS A 524 -20.71 -0.06 11.69
C HIS A 524 -19.56 0.39 12.59
N ASN A 525 -18.31 0.03 12.25
CA ASN A 525 -17.13 0.47 12.99
C ASN A 525 -16.94 2.00 12.88
N ALA A 526 -17.30 2.59 11.73
CA ALA A 526 -17.43 4.04 11.57
C ALA A 526 -18.67 4.66 12.26
N SER A 527 -19.39 3.91 13.09
CA SER A 527 -20.58 4.35 13.86
C SER A 527 -21.79 4.84 13.04
N PHE A 528 -21.95 4.36 11.80
CA PHE A 528 -23.16 4.59 10.99
C PHE A 528 -24.28 3.65 11.43
N LYS A 529 -25.53 4.07 11.24
CA LYS A 529 -26.69 3.19 11.43
C LYS A 529 -26.86 2.27 10.22
N VAL A 530 -26.22 1.11 10.27
CA VAL A 530 -26.29 0.10 9.21
C VAL A 530 -27.47 -0.86 9.42
N LEU A 531 -28.16 -1.19 8.32
CA LEU A 531 -29.12 -2.30 8.23
C LEU A 531 -28.77 -3.16 7.02
N LEU A 532 -28.50 -4.45 7.22
CA LEU A 532 -28.25 -5.38 6.12
C LEU A 532 -29.50 -6.22 5.82
N LEU A 533 -29.93 -6.22 4.56
CA LEU A 533 -31.03 -7.03 4.04
C LEU A 533 -30.48 -8.17 3.18
N GLU A 534 -30.71 -9.42 3.59
CA GLU A 534 -30.35 -10.62 2.83
C GLU A 534 -31.61 -11.37 2.40
N SER A 535 -31.58 -11.91 1.18
CA SER A 535 -32.71 -12.55 0.53
C SER A 535 -32.96 -13.97 1.04
N ARG A 536 -31.88 -14.74 1.25
CA ARG A 536 -31.88 -16.11 1.80
C ARG A 536 -32.12 -16.11 3.32
N ASP A 537 -32.31 -17.30 3.86
CA ASP A 537 -32.33 -17.61 5.30
C ASP A 537 -30.94 -17.72 5.94
N ARG A 538 -29.87 -17.58 5.14
CA ARG A 538 -28.46 -17.68 5.55
C ARG A 538 -27.61 -16.53 5.00
N LEU A 539 -26.47 -16.28 5.66
CA LEU A 539 -25.41 -15.39 5.16
C LEU A 539 -24.43 -16.12 4.22
N GLY A 540 -23.45 -15.38 3.73
CA GLY A 540 -22.33 -15.86 2.90
C GLY A 540 -22.57 -15.74 1.40
N GLY A 541 -23.83 -15.82 0.94
CA GLY A 541 -24.16 -15.80 -0.48
C GLY A 541 -23.54 -16.99 -1.22
N ARG A 542 -22.60 -16.70 -2.14
CA ARG A 542 -21.75 -17.69 -2.85
C ARG A 542 -20.68 -18.34 -1.98
N ILE A 543 -20.54 -17.91 -0.72
CA ILE A 543 -19.76 -18.61 0.30
C ILE A 543 -20.74 -19.47 1.11
N HIS A 544 -20.55 -20.79 1.06
CA HIS A 544 -21.43 -21.75 1.72
C HIS A 544 -20.65 -23.01 2.11
N THR A 545 -20.28 -23.08 3.38
CA THR A 545 -19.85 -24.33 4.02
C THR A 545 -21.09 -25.09 4.48
N ASP A 546 -21.27 -26.31 4.00
CA ASP A 546 -22.19 -27.28 4.58
C ASP A 546 -21.47 -28.15 5.64
N TYR A 547 -22.23 -28.75 6.56
CA TYR A 547 -21.72 -29.61 7.64
C TYR A 547 -22.50 -30.94 7.80
N SER A 548 -23.43 -31.26 6.90
CA SER A 548 -24.32 -32.44 6.97
C SER A 548 -23.57 -33.78 6.90
N PHE A 549 -22.36 -33.78 6.34
CA PHE A 549 -21.45 -34.93 6.30
C PHE A 549 -20.76 -35.20 7.65
N GLY A 550 -20.91 -34.33 8.65
CA GLY A 550 -20.16 -34.35 9.91
C GLY A 550 -18.81 -33.63 9.83
N CYS A 551 -18.49 -33.03 8.68
CA CYS A 551 -17.28 -32.27 8.38
C CYS A 551 -17.62 -31.05 7.51
N PRO A 552 -16.80 -29.99 7.50
CA PRO A 552 -17.00 -28.85 6.60
C PRO A 552 -16.83 -29.28 5.13
N VAL A 553 -17.76 -28.87 4.28
CA VAL A 553 -17.66 -28.98 2.82
C VAL A 553 -18.08 -27.64 2.20
N ASP A 554 -17.14 -26.91 1.60
CA ASP A 554 -17.45 -25.65 0.92
C ASP A 554 -18.04 -25.92 -0.48
N MET A 555 -19.38 -25.90 -0.54
CA MET A 555 -20.17 -26.00 -1.78
C MET A 555 -20.15 -24.71 -2.62
N GLY A 556 -19.64 -23.61 -2.04
CA GLY A 556 -19.31 -22.35 -2.72
C GLY A 556 -17.81 -22.19 -2.92
N ALA A 557 -17.26 -21.00 -2.69
CA ALA A 557 -15.81 -20.79 -2.68
C ALA A 557 -15.10 -21.64 -1.59
N SER A 558 -13.95 -22.25 -1.93
CA SER A 558 -13.13 -23.08 -1.01
C SER A 558 -11.66 -22.65 -0.89
N TRP A 559 -11.12 -21.99 -1.91
CA TRP A 559 -9.74 -21.55 -1.95
C TRP A 559 -9.58 -20.12 -1.46
N LEU A 560 -8.49 -19.87 -0.75
CA LEU A 560 -7.82 -18.58 -0.67
C LEU A 560 -6.73 -18.58 -1.75
N HIS A 561 -6.84 -17.69 -2.73
CA HIS A 561 -5.75 -17.39 -3.66
C HIS A 561 -4.94 -16.24 -3.05
N GLY A 562 -3.62 -16.36 -3.02
CA GLY A 562 -2.77 -15.56 -2.15
C GLY A 562 -2.70 -16.16 -0.75
N VAL A 563 -1.83 -17.14 -0.51
CA VAL A 563 -1.56 -17.70 0.84
C VAL A 563 -0.42 -16.90 1.48
N CYS A 564 -0.64 -15.60 1.57
CA CYS A 564 0.33 -14.59 1.95
C CYS A 564 -0.29 -13.56 2.91
N ASP A 565 0.51 -12.65 3.45
CA ASP A 565 0.04 -11.66 4.43
C ASP A 565 -0.53 -10.39 3.79
N GLU A 566 -0.28 -10.18 2.49
CA GLU A 566 -0.89 -9.17 1.62
C GLU A 566 -2.37 -9.47 1.33
N ASN A 567 -2.82 -10.72 1.48
CA ASN A 567 -4.23 -11.05 1.27
C ASN A 567 -5.10 -10.37 2.36
N PRO A 568 -6.14 -9.60 2.00
CA PRO A 568 -6.91 -8.77 2.93
C PRO A 568 -7.70 -9.57 3.98
N LEU A 569 -7.83 -10.89 3.80
CA LEU A 569 -8.47 -11.80 4.76
C LEU A 569 -7.47 -12.49 5.69
N ALA A 570 -6.16 -12.46 5.38
CA ALA A 570 -5.12 -13.11 6.18
C ALA A 570 -5.13 -12.68 7.67
N PRO A 571 -5.29 -11.38 8.03
CA PRO A 571 -5.39 -10.98 9.44
C PRO A 571 -6.56 -11.64 10.19
N LEU A 572 -7.72 -11.79 9.53
CA LEU A 572 -8.89 -12.42 10.13
C LEU A 572 -8.76 -13.95 10.19
N ILE A 573 -8.13 -14.58 9.18
CA ILE A 573 -7.81 -16.01 9.15
C ILE A 573 -6.84 -16.36 10.28
N ARG A 574 -5.79 -15.54 10.49
CA ARG A 574 -4.86 -15.62 11.63
C ARG A 574 -5.61 -15.46 12.97
N ARG A 575 -6.42 -14.40 13.13
CA ARG A 575 -7.22 -14.13 14.35
C ARG A 575 -8.19 -15.29 14.72
N LEU A 576 -8.74 -15.97 13.72
CA LEU A 576 -9.65 -17.10 13.90
C LEU A 576 -8.93 -18.45 14.06
N GLY A 577 -7.61 -18.51 13.87
CA GLY A 577 -6.83 -19.75 13.93
C GLY A 577 -7.23 -20.77 12.88
N LEU A 578 -7.65 -20.32 11.69
CA LEU A 578 -8.05 -21.21 10.59
C LEU A 578 -6.81 -21.76 9.88
N THR A 579 -6.90 -23.00 9.44
CA THR A 579 -5.82 -23.75 8.78
C THR A 579 -6.04 -23.73 7.26
N LEU A 580 -4.98 -23.45 6.51
CA LEU A 580 -4.98 -23.49 5.05
C LEU A 580 -4.15 -24.69 4.58
N TYR A 581 -4.78 -25.68 3.96
CA TYR A 581 -4.04 -26.73 3.25
C TYR A 581 -3.60 -26.17 1.90
N ARG A 582 -2.29 -26.05 1.66
CA ARG A 582 -1.73 -25.43 0.46
C ARG A 582 -1.75 -26.39 -0.73
N THR A 583 -2.37 -25.98 -1.84
CA THR A 583 -2.60 -26.81 -3.04
C THR A 583 -1.70 -26.47 -4.25
N SER A 584 -0.82 -25.48 -4.15
CA SER A 584 0.10 -25.13 -5.25
C SER A 584 1.38 -24.41 -4.80
N GLY A 585 2.41 -24.45 -5.65
CA GLY A 585 3.69 -23.72 -5.49
C GLY A 585 3.55 -22.19 -5.50
N ASP A 586 4.64 -21.47 -5.22
CA ASP A 586 4.63 -19.99 -5.09
C ASP A 586 4.44 -19.28 -6.43
N ASN A 587 4.79 -19.95 -7.53
CA ASN A 587 4.77 -19.42 -8.91
C ASN A 587 3.57 -19.91 -9.74
N SER A 588 2.55 -20.50 -9.10
CA SER A 588 1.40 -21.11 -9.81
C SER A 588 0.49 -20.03 -10.43
N VAL A 589 0.53 -19.89 -11.75
CA VAL A 589 -0.37 -19.03 -12.53
C VAL A 589 -1.70 -19.74 -12.85
N LEU A 590 -2.73 -18.99 -13.27
CA LEU A 590 -4.15 -19.42 -13.28
C LEU A 590 -4.46 -20.76 -13.95
N TYR A 591 -3.67 -21.13 -14.96
CA TYR A 591 -3.80 -22.38 -15.72
C TYR A 591 -2.64 -23.35 -15.43
N ASP A 592 -1.49 -22.85 -14.97
CA ASP A 592 -0.37 -23.68 -14.49
C ASP A 592 -0.60 -24.00 -13.01
N HIS A 593 -1.60 -24.86 -12.81
CA HIS A 593 -1.83 -25.49 -11.53
C HIS A 593 -0.69 -26.46 -11.23
N ASP A 594 0.36 -25.89 -10.65
CA ASP A 594 1.55 -26.49 -10.05
C ASP A 594 1.15 -27.28 -8.78
N LEU A 595 0.23 -28.21 -8.99
CA LEU A 595 -0.34 -29.17 -8.05
C LEU A 595 0.73 -30.21 -7.75
N GLU A 596 1.19 -30.24 -6.50
CA GLU A 596 2.27 -31.12 -6.08
C GLU A 596 1.87 -32.61 -6.16
N SER A 597 0.58 -32.91 -6.33
CA SER A 597 0.09 -34.24 -6.68
C SER A 597 -1.25 -34.25 -7.41
N TYR A 598 -1.26 -34.81 -8.63
CA TYR A 598 -2.47 -35.18 -9.35
C TYR A 598 -2.31 -36.56 -9.99
N MET A 599 -3.42 -37.19 -10.39
CA MET A 599 -3.38 -38.42 -11.19
C MET A 599 -4.50 -38.42 -12.23
N LEU A 600 -4.13 -38.62 -13.50
CA LEU A 600 -5.06 -38.65 -14.63
C LEU A 600 -5.27 -40.08 -15.14
N PHE A 601 -6.45 -40.35 -15.68
CA PHE A 601 -6.84 -41.61 -16.30
C PHE A 601 -7.49 -41.37 -17.65
N ASP A 602 -7.37 -42.33 -18.57
CA ASP A 602 -8.17 -42.37 -19.80
C ASP A 602 -9.62 -42.84 -19.54
N MET A 603 -10.42 -42.87 -20.61
CA MET A 603 -11.83 -43.27 -20.55
C MET A 603 -12.05 -44.77 -20.27
N ASP A 604 -11.04 -45.62 -20.50
CA ASP A 604 -11.06 -47.07 -20.26
C ASP A 604 -10.53 -47.44 -18.86
N GLY A 605 -9.97 -46.48 -18.12
CA GLY A 605 -9.49 -46.63 -16.74
C GLY A 605 -7.99 -46.87 -16.58
N HIS A 606 -7.19 -46.72 -17.63
CA HIS A 606 -5.73 -46.77 -17.52
C HIS A 606 -5.19 -45.43 -17.00
N GLN A 607 -4.21 -45.48 -16.10
CA GLN A 607 -3.51 -44.28 -15.63
C GLN A 607 -2.67 -43.67 -16.77
N VAL A 608 -2.85 -42.38 -17.03
CA VAL A 608 -2.04 -41.64 -18.01
C VAL A 608 -0.59 -41.55 -17.52
N PRO A 609 0.43 -41.86 -18.35
CA PRO A 609 1.83 -41.73 -17.96
C PRO A 609 2.18 -40.29 -17.59
N GLN A 610 2.74 -40.07 -16.39
CA GLN A 610 3.03 -38.72 -15.88
C GLN A 610 3.93 -37.89 -16.83
N ASN A 611 4.85 -38.54 -17.53
CA ASN A 611 5.71 -37.90 -18.54
C ASN A 611 4.88 -37.31 -19.71
N THR A 612 3.81 -37.98 -20.14
CA THR A 612 2.88 -37.46 -21.15
C THR A 612 2.15 -36.22 -20.63
N VAL A 613 1.72 -36.23 -19.37
CA VAL A 613 1.03 -35.06 -18.78
C VAL A 613 1.95 -33.84 -18.71
N VAL A 614 3.18 -34.02 -18.21
CA VAL A 614 4.20 -32.95 -18.17
C VAL A 614 4.53 -32.43 -19.57
N GLN A 615 4.75 -33.31 -20.55
CA GLN A 615 5.05 -32.91 -21.93
C GLN A 615 3.91 -32.13 -22.58
N VAL A 616 2.66 -32.55 -22.39
CA VAL A 616 1.49 -31.84 -22.93
C VAL A 616 1.22 -30.54 -22.18
N GLY A 617 1.53 -30.45 -20.89
CA GLY A 617 1.50 -29.19 -20.14
C GLY A 617 2.48 -28.15 -20.71
N GLU A 618 3.71 -28.56 -21.02
CA GLU A 618 4.71 -27.69 -21.67
C GLU A 618 4.36 -27.36 -23.14
N VAL A 619 3.55 -28.17 -23.83
CA VAL A 619 2.92 -27.81 -25.11
C VAL A 619 1.80 -26.79 -24.90
N PHE A 620 0.95 -26.97 -23.88
CA PHE A 620 -0.16 -26.05 -23.58
C PHE A 620 0.34 -24.65 -23.21
N LYS A 621 1.40 -24.54 -22.39
CA LYS A 621 2.07 -23.26 -22.09
C LYS A 621 2.56 -22.55 -23.36
N LYS A 622 3.14 -23.28 -24.31
CA LYS A 622 3.57 -22.74 -25.61
C LYS A 622 2.38 -22.29 -26.45
N ILE A 623 1.32 -23.10 -26.52
CA ILE A 623 0.07 -22.74 -27.22
C ILE A 623 -0.46 -21.41 -26.68
N LEU A 624 -0.58 -21.26 -25.36
CA LEU A 624 -1.06 -20.04 -24.72
C LEU A 624 -0.16 -18.83 -25.05
N SER A 625 1.17 -18.97 -25.00
CA SER A 625 2.06 -17.85 -25.34
C SER A 625 2.01 -17.47 -26.84
N GLU A 626 1.76 -18.42 -27.74
CA GLU A 626 1.45 -18.08 -29.14
C GLU A 626 0.09 -17.39 -29.29
N THR A 627 -0.90 -17.63 -28.40
CA THR A 627 -2.18 -16.88 -28.43
C THR A 627 -2.00 -15.39 -28.12
N GLU A 628 -0.99 -15.01 -27.34
CA GLU A 628 -0.63 -13.60 -27.11
C GLU A 628 -0.22 -12.90 -28.42
N LYS A 629 0.40 -13.62 -29.36
CA LYS A 629 0.78 -13.07 -30.67
C LYS A 629 -0.44 -12.93 -31.56
N VAL A 630 -1.34 -13.93 -31.55
CA VAL A 630 -2.64 -13.85 -32.22
C VAL A 630 -3.46 -12.66 -31.70
N ARG A 631 -3.46 -12.41 -30.38
CA ARG A 631 -4.07 -11.21 -29.77
C ARG A 631 -3.50 -9.92 -30.35
N ASN A 632 -2.18 -9.81 -30.43
CA ASN A 632 -1.50 -8.60 -30.90
C ASN A 632 -1.66 -8.34 -32.41
N GLU A 633 -1.93 -9.38 -33.20
CA GLU A 633 -2.19 -9.26 -34.64
C GLU A 633 -3.65 -8.87 -34.96
N HIS A 634 -4.61 -9.19 -34.08
CA HIS A 634 -6.04 -9.02 -34.34
C HIS A 634 -6.62 -7.75 -33.69
N SER A 635 -7.09 -6.81 -34.53
CA SER A 635 -7.73 -5.57 -34.07
C SER A 635 -9.06 -5.81 -33.34
N HIS A 636 -9.83 -6.78 -33.82
CA HIS A 636 -11.05 -7.26 -33.18
C HIS A 636 -10.71 -8.32 -32.14
N ASP A 637 -11.51 -8.42 -31.10
CA ASP A 637 -11.33 -9.46 -30.09
C ASP A 637 -11.74 -10.84 -30.62
N LEU A 638 -11.18 -11.90 -30.03
CA LEU A 638 -11.44 -13.30 -30.34
C LEU A 638 -11.76 -14.06 -29.05
N SER A 639 -12.27 -15.28 -29.16
CA SER A 639 -12.27 -16.21 -28.02
C SER A 639 -10.91 -16.88 -27.83
N VAL A 640 -10.61 -17.32 -26.61
CA VAL A 640 -9.40 -18.11 -26.33
C VAL A 640 -9.38 -19.39 -27.18
N LEU A 641 -10.52 -20.05 -27.39
CA LEU A 641 -10.63 -21.23 -28.26
C LEU A 641 -10.33 -20.92 -29.74
N GLN A 642 -10.77 -19.76 -30.25
CA GLN A 642 -10.41 -19.30 -31.60
C GLN A 642 -8.90 -19.06 -31.69
N ALA A 643 -8.30 -18.46 -30.67
CA ALA A 643 -6.86 -18.22 -30.61
C ALA A 643 -6.05 -19.53 -30.62
N ILE A 644 -6.42 -20.49 -29.76
CA ILE A 644 -5.83 -21.84 -29.72
C ILE A 644 -5.94 -22.53 -31.08
N SER A 645 -7.09 -22.40 -31.76
CA SER A 645 -7.30 -22.98 -33.10
C SER A 645 -6.34 -22.36 -34.14
N ILE A 646 -6.22 -21.02 -34.15
CA ILE A 646 -5.30 -20.29 -35.04
C ILE A 646 -3.84 -20.67 -34.75
N VAL A 647 -3.45 -20.84 -33.48
CA VAL A 647 -2.11 -21.31 -33.10
C VAL A 647 -1.85 -22.72 -33.63
N LEU A 648 -2.78 -23.66 -33.44
CA LEU A 648 -2.63 -25.04 -33.91
C LEU A 648 -2.65 -25.18 -35.43
N ASP A 649 -3.21 -24.21 -36.17
CA ASP A 649 -3.11 -24.14 -37.64
C ASP A 649 -1.78 -23.54 -38.12
N ARG A 650 -1.21 -22.57 -37.38
CA ARG A 650 0.11 -21.97 -37.66
C ARG A 650 1.27 -22.89 -37.26
N HIS A 651 1.09 -23.67 -36.20
CA HIS A 651 2.08 -24.54 -35.58
C HIS A 651 1.59 -26.00 -35.54
N PRO A 652 1.59 -26.73 -36.66
CA PRO A 652 1.22 -28.14 -36.70
C PRO A 652 2.04 -29.01 -35.73
N GLU A 653 3.25 -28.60 -35.39
CA GLU A 653 4.13 -29.26 -34.42
C GLU A 653 3.65 -29.21 -32.96
N LEU A 654 2.71 -28.30 -32.63
CA LEU A 654 2.07 -28.24 -31.31
C LEU A 654 0.82 -29.15 -31.24
N ARG A 655 0.30 -29.63 -32.37
CA ARG A 655 -0.89 -30.51 -32.39
C ARG A 655 -0.62 -31.83 -31.69
N GLN A 656 -1.55 -32.22 -30.83
CA GLN A 656 -1.51 -33.48 -30.11
C GLN A 656 -2.53 -34.46 -30.68
N GLU A 657 -2.16 -35.74 -30.72
CA GLU A 657 -2.99 -36.86 -31.20
C GLU A 657 -3.16 -37.94 -30.12
N GLY A 658 -4.20 -38.76 -30.24
CA GLY A 658 -4.49 -39.85 -29.30
C GLY A 658 -4.57 -39.37 -27.85
N LEU A 659 -3.97 -40.12 -26.93
CA LEU A 659 -3.99 -39.80 -25.50
C LEU A 659 -3.41 -38.41 -25.17
N SER A 660 -2.40 -37.95 -25.92
CA SER A 660 -1.86 -36.58 -25.73
C SER A 660 -2.88 -35.50 -26.11
N HIS A 661 -3.79 -35.77 -27.04
CA HIS A 661 -4.90 -34.87 -27.35
C HIS A 661 -5.88 -34.78 -26.19
N GLU A 662 -6.24 -35.91 -25.59
CA GLU A 662 -7.18 -35.96 -24.46
C GLU A 662 -6.61 -35.24 -23.22
N VAL A 663 -5.29 -35.36 -22.99
CA VAL A 663 -4.59 -34.57 -21.96
C VAL A 663 -4.63 -33.07 -22.27
N LEU A 664 -4.47 -32.65 -23.53
CA LEU A 664 -4.58 -31.24 -23.92
C LEU A 664 -6.01 -30.70 -23.69
N GLN A 665 -7.03 -31.51 -23.98
CA GLN A 665 -8.43 -31.19 -23.68
C GLN A 665 -8.69 -31.07 -22.16
N TRP A 666 -8.00 -31.87 -21.34
CA TRP A 666 -8.07 -31.75 -19.88
C TRP A 666 -7.42 -30.45 -19.37
N TYR A 667 -6.31 -30.00 -19.96
CA TYR A 667 -5.74 -28.68 -19.65
C TYR A 667 -6.70 -27.53 -20.02
N ILE A 668 -7.37 -27.61 -21.17
CA ILE A 668 -8.43 -26.66 -21.55
C ILE A 668 -9.59 -26.71 -20.53
N CYS A 669 -10.05 -27.89 -20.14
CA CYS A 669 -11.09 -28.07 -19.11
C CYS A 669 -10.72 -27.41 -17.76
N ARG A 670 -9.45 -27.48 -17.35
CA ARG A 670 -8.96 -26.81 -16.12
C ARG A 670 -8.94 -25.29 -16.25
N MET A 671 -8.61 -24.75 -17.44
CA MET A 671 -8.70 -23.33 -17.74
C MET A 671 -10.17 -22.85 -17.78
N GLU A 672 -11.07 -23.60 -18.42
CA GLU A 672 -12.51 -23.29 -18.46
C GLU A 672 -13.14 -23.28 -17.05
N ALA A 673 -12.66 -24.15 -16.16
CA ALA A 673 -13.06 -24.13 -14.76
C ALA A 673 -12.61 -22.86 -14.03
N TRP A 674 -11.43 -22.29 -14.32
CA TRP A 674 -10.98 -21.05 -13.69
C TRP A 674 -11.92 -19.87 -13.93
N PHE A 675 -12.49 -19.76 -15.13
CA PHE A 675 -13.46 -18.70 -15.48
C PHE A 675 -14.93 -19.13 -15.29
N ALA A 676 -15.15 -20.37 -14.84
CA ALA A 676 -16.45 -21.04 -14.83
C ALA A 676 -17.20 -20.96 -16.19
N ALA A 677 -16.45 -20.92 -17.29
CA ALA A 677 -16.95 -20.58 -18.62
C ALA A 677 -16.15 -21.28 -19.71
N ASP A 678 -16.84 -21.68 -20.78
CA ASP A 678 -16.23 -22.35 -21.92
C ASP A 678 -15.32 -21.40 -22.73
N ALA A 679 -14.24 -21.95 -23.29
CA ALA A 679 -13.17 -21.18 -23.93
C ALA A 679 -13.58 -20.49 -25.24
N ASP A 680 -14.77 -20.78 -25.79
CA ASP A 680 -15.38 -20.03 -26.89
C ASP A 680 -16.05 -18.71 -26.45
N THR A 681 -16.18 -18.47 -25.14
CA THR A 681 -16.83 -17.28 -24.57
C THR A 681 -15.89 -16.30 -23.86
N ILE A 682 -14.71 -16.76 -23.45
CA ILE A 682 -13.69 -15.96 -22.74
C ILE A 682 -12.95 -15.04 -23.73
N SER A 683 -12.84 -13.74 -23.42
CA SER A 683 -12.09 -12.75 -24.21
C SER A 683 -10.59 -13.07 -24.28
N LEU A 684 -10.05 -13.19 -25.49
CA LEU A 684 -8.61 -13.30 -25.71
C LEU A 684 -7.86 -12.02 -25.27
N LYS A 685 -8.51 -10.85 -25.26
CA LYS A 685 -7.84 -9.60 -24.87
C LYS A 685 -7.48 -9.51 -23.38
N THR A 686 -8.24 -10.13 -22.48
CA THR A 686 -8.08 -9.93 -21.02
C THR A 686 -7.96 -11.20 -20.17
N TRP A 687 -8.10 -12.42 -20.73
CA TRP A 687 -8.05 -13.68 -19.96
C TRP A 687 -6.81 -13.83 -19.06
N ASP A 688 -5.68 -13.24 -19.44
CA ASP A 688 -4.40 -13.27 -18.72
C ASP A 688 -4.21 -12.09 -17.74
N GLN A 689 -5.04 -11.04 -17.77
CA GLN A 689 -4.86 -9.86 -16.90
C GLN A 689 -5.03 -10.19 -15.41
N ALA A 690 -5.98 -11.08 -15.08
CA ALA A 690 -6.11 -11.67 -13.75
C ALA A 690 -4.96 -12.64 -13.39
N SER A 691 -4.14 -13.07 -14.36
CA SER A 691 -2.96 -13.92 -14.14
C SER A 691 -1.70 -13.13 -13.80
N GLU A 692 -1.58 -11.90 -14.30
CA GLU A 692 -0.47 -10.99 -14.00
C GLU A 692 -0.56 -10.37 -12.58
N GLN A 693 -1.72 -10.49 -11.93
CA GLN A 693 -2.03 -9.88 -10.62
C GLN A 693 -2.34 -10.91 -9.50
N VAL A 694 -1.92 -12.18 -9.67
CA VAL A 694 -2.13 -13.22 -8.65
C VAL A 694 -1.28 -12.96 -7.41
N LEU A 695 -1.94 -12.82 -6.25
CA LEU A 695 -1.29 -12.72 -4.94
C LEU A 695 -0.35 -13.91 -4.66
N THR A 696 0.79 -13.61 -4.04
CA THR A 696 1.90 -14.55 -3.77
C THR A 696 1.52 -15.69 -2.80
N GLY A 697 2.36 -16.72 -2.68
CA GLY A 697 2.10 -17.85 -1.79
C GLY A 697 1.18 -18.94 -2.38
N GLY A 698 0.77 -18.82 -3.64
CA GLY A 698 -0.04 -19.82 -4.35
C GLY A 698 -1.49 -19.87 -3.86
N HIS A 699 -2.06 -21.07 -3.73
CA HIS A 699 -3.46 -21.27 -3.34
C HIS A 699 -3.60 -22.22 -2.14
N GLY A 700 -4.60 -21.99 -1.28
CA GLY A 700 -4.85 -22.80 -0.10
C GLY A 700 -6.33 -23.06 0.19
N LEU A 701 -6.69 -24.30 0.48
CA LEU A 701 -8.03 -24.71 0.89
C LEU A 701 -8.28 -24.40 2.37
N MET A 702 -9.45 -23.79 2.66
CA MET A 702 -9.90 -23.49 4.02
C MET A 702 -10.34 -24.78 4.74
N VAL A 703 -9.49 -25.35 5.61
CA VAL A 703 -9.72 -26.69 6.21
C VAL A 703 -10.98 -26.74 7.07
N GLN A 704 -11.31 -25.66 7.78
CA GLN A 704 -12.53 -25.54 8.58
C GLN A 704 -13.74 -24.97 7.80
N GLY A 705 -13.57 -24.74 6.49
CA GLY A 705 -14.48 -24.03 5.59
C GLY A 705 -14.54 -22.52 5.85
N TYR A 706 -15.13 -21.76 4.92
CA TYR A 706 -15.19 -20.29 5.01
C TYR A 706 -16.23 -19.71 6.00
N ASN A 707 -17.21 -20.49 6.45
CA ASN A 707 -18.29 -20.04 7.37
C ASN A 707 -17.82 -19.33 8.67
N PRO A 708 -16.69 -19.68 9.33
CA PRO A 708 -16.16 -18.92 10.46
C PRO A 708 -15.84 -17.46 10.12
N VAL A 709 -15.32 -17.19 8.92
CA VAL A 709 -15.01 -15.82 8.44
C VAL A 709 -16.30 -15.00 8.33
N ILE A 710 -17.36 -15.58 7.74
CA ILE A 710 -18.68 -14.96 7.64
C ILE A 710 -19.28 -14.67 9.03
N LYS A 711 -19.18 -15.61 9.98
CA LYS A 711 -19.65 -15.43 11.36
C LYS A 711 -18.90 -14.34 12.12
N ALA A 712 -17.59 -14.23 11.94
CA ALA A 712 -16.79 -13.20 12.56
C ALA A 712 -17.12 -11.80 12.00
N LEU A 713 -17.16 -11.66 10.68
CA LEU A 713 -17.47 -10.38 10.03
C LEU A 713 -18.89 -9.88 10.34
N SER A 714 -19.88 -10.77 10.48
CA SER A 714 -21.30 -10.43 10.68
C SER A 714 -21.72 -10.12 12.13
N LYS A 715 -20.87 -10.39 13.12
CA LYS A 715 -21.15 -10.20 14.55
C LYS A 715 -21.65 -8.79 14.89
N ASP A 716 -22.68 -8.65 15.72
CA ASP A 716 -23.22 -7.36 16.22
C ASP A 716 -23.84 -6.41 15.15
N ILE A 717 -23.99 -6.83 13.89
CA ILE A 717 -24.65 -6.05 12.82
C ILE A 717 -26.17 -6.32 12.80
N ASP A 718 -27.00 -5.30 12.54
CA ASP A 718 -28.45 -5.49 12.32
C ASP A 718 -28.70 -6.14 10.94
N ILE A 719 -28.96 -7.45 10.96
CA ILE A 719 -29.10 -8.31 9.78
C ILE A 719 -30.52 -8.86 9.69
N ARG A 720 -31.16 -8.73 8.52
CA ARG A 720 -32.49 -9.25 8.23
C ARG A 720 -32.42 -10.28 7.10
N LEU A 721 -32.47 -11.55 7.48
CA LEU A 721 -32.56 -12.71 6.59
C LEU A 721 -34.01 -12.87 6.08
N ASN A 722 -34.23 -13.52 4.93
CA ASN A 722 -35.53 -13.65 4.26
C ASN A 722 -36.17 -12.30 3.82
N HIS A 723 -35.36 -11.28 3.57
CA HIS A 723 -35.80 -9.92 3.19
C HIS A 723 -35.38 -9.58 1.75
N ARG A 724 -35.78 -10.42 0.79
CA ARG A 724 -35.54 -10.21 -0.65
C ARG A 724 -36.02 -8.83 -1.11
N VAL A 725 -35.10 -7.98 -1.53
CA VAL A 725 -35.40 -6.68 -2.14
C VAL A 725 -36.06 -6.89 -3.50
N LYS A 726 -37.08 -6.09 -3.80
CA LYS A 726 -37.78 -6.06 -5.10
C LYS A 726 -37.66 -4.72 -5.81
N ARG A 727 -37.59 -3.60 -5.08
CA ARG A 727 -37.47 -2.25 -5.67
C ARG A 727 -36.60 -1.33 -4.82
N ILE A 728 -35.84 -0.47 -5.49
CA ILE A 728 -35.01 0.58 -4.88
C ILE A 728 -35.39 1.93 -5.51
N THR A 729 -36.00 2.81 -4.72
CA THR A 729 -36.35 4.18 -5.12
C THR A 729 -35.28 5.15 -4.59
N ASN A 730 -34.49 5.72 -5.48
CA ASN A 730 -33.35 6.62 -5.20
C ASN A 730 -33.81 8.09 -5.23
N GLY A 731 -34.33 8.58 -4.11
CA GLY A 731 -34.70 9.99 -3.95
C GLY A 731 -33.48 10.89 -3.74
N TYR A 732 -33.66 12.21 -3.92
CA TYR A 732 -32.58 13.20 -3.80
C TYR A 732 -31.80 13.08 -2.48
N ASN A 733 -32.51 13.03 -1.34
CA ASN A 733 -31.91 12.99 0.01
C ASN A 733 -31.87 11.62 0.69
N LYS A 734 -32.65 10.63 0.23
CA LYS A 734 -32.80 9.32 0.88
C LYS A 734 -33.12 8.24 -0.14
N VAL A 735 -32.74 7.01 0.18
CA VAL A 735 -33.09 5.80 -0.58
C VAL A 735 -34.20 5.05 0.16
N MET A 736 -35.22 4.60 -0.56
CA MET A 736 -36.25 3.68 -0.08
C MET A 736 -36.06 2.31 -0.74
N VAL A 737 -36.08 1.26 0.06
CA VAL A 737 -35.89 -0.14 -0.36
C VAL A 737 -37.16 -0.93 -0.01
N THR A 738 -37.88 -1.40 -1.02
CA THR A 738 -39.08 -2.23 -0.88
C THR A 738 -38.69 -3.71 -1.00
N VAL A 739 -39.04 -4.53 0.00
CA VAL A 739 -38.88 -5.99 -0.05
C VAL A 739 -40.11 -6.70 -0.62
N LYS A 740 -39.98 -7.99 -0.97
CA LYS A 740 -40.99 -8.79 -1.69
C LYS A 740 -42.40 -8.80 -1.06
N ASP A 741 -42.50 -8.67 0.26
CA ASP A 741 -43.78 -8.60 0.99
C ASP A 741 -44.39 -7.19 1.11
N GLY A 742 -43.77 -6.18 0.50
CA GLY A 742 -44.25 -4.79 0.48
C GLY A 742 -43.75 -3.91 1.63
N ARG A 743 -43.01 -4.44 2.61
CA ARG A 743 -42.37 -3.62 3.65
C ARG A 743 -41.30 -2.71 3.03
N ASN A 744 -41.22 -1.47 3.53
CA ASN A 744 -40.28 -0.45 3.08
C ASN A 744 -39.27 -0.13 4.18
N PHE A 745 -38.00 -0.05 3.79
CA PHE A 745 -36.89 0.45 4.62
C PHE A 745 -36.37 1.76 4.01
N ILE A 746 -36.00 2.73 4.83
CA ILE A 746 -35.54 4.05 4.37
C ILE A 746 -34.23 4.41 5.06
N ALA A 747 -33.26 4.85 4.26
CA ALA A 747 -31.93 5.26 4.71
C ALA A 747 -31.41 6.47 3.90
N ASP A 748 -30.28 7.03 4.31
CA ASP A 748 -29.65 8.18 3.63
C ASP A 748 -28.84 7.74 2.39
N ALA A 749 -28.39 6.49 2.38
CA ALA A 749 -27.81 5.81 1.22
C ALA A 749 -28.13 4.30 1.20
N ALA A 750 -27.83 3.63 0.08
CA ALA A 750 -27.84 2.18 -0.02
C ALA A 750 -26.61 1.63 -0.76
N ILE A 751 -26.12 0.47 -0.33
CA ILE A 751 -25.04 -0.28 -0.98
C ILE A 751 -25.61 -1.58 -1.56
N ILE A 752 -25.49 -1.75 -2.87
CA ILE A 752 -25.95 -2.91 -3.62
C ILE A 752 -24.78 -3.89 -3.73
N THR A 753 -24.91 -5.07 -3.11
CA THR A 753 -23.92 -6.15 -3.18
C THR A 753 -24.51 -7.48 -3.68
N VAL A 754 -25.61 -7.39 -4.46
CA VAL A 754 -26.22 -8.56 -5.09
C VAL A 754 -25.37 -9.04 -6.27
N PRO A 755 -25.32 -10.35 -6.57
CA PRO A 755 -24.52 -10.88 -7.68
C PRO A 755 -24.92 -10.34 -9.06
N LEU A 756 -23.96 -10.31 -9.99
CA LEU A 756 -24.15 -9.80 -11.35
C LEU A 756 -25.29 -10.51 -12.10
N GLY A 757 -25.49 -11.82 -11.89
CA GLY A 757 -26.62 -12.57 -12.44
C GLY A 757 -27.99 -12.02 -12.02
N VAL A 758 -28.13 -11.61 -10.75
CA VAL A 758 -29.36 -10.98 -10.21
C VAL A 758 -29.60 -9.59 -10.83
N LEU A 759 -28.53 -8.83 -11.12
CA LEU A 759 -28.62 -7.56 -11.85
C LEU A 759 -29.02 -7.79 -13.33
N LYS A 760 -28.38 -8.74 -14.03
CA LYS A 760 -28.71 -9.10 -15.41
C LYS A 760 -30.15 -9.57 -15.58
N ALA A 761 -30.64 -10.37 -14.62
CA ALA A 761 -32.03 -10.85 -14.61
C ALA A 761 -33.07 -9.76 -14.26
N ASN A 762 -32.64 -8.52 -13.98
CA ASN A 762 -33.51 -7.38 -13.68
C ASN A 762 -34.51 -7.65 -12.53
N LEU A 763 -34.13 -8.48 -11.55
CA LEU A 763 -35.00 -8.89 -10.43
C LEU A 763 -35.25 -7.78 -9.40
N ILE A 764 -34.50 -6.68 -9.48
CA ILE A 764 -34.67 -5.48 -8.67
C ILE A 764 -35.03 -4.30 -9.59
N GLU A 765 -36.21 -3.72 -9.36
CA GLU A 765 -36.66 -2.50 -10.02
C GLU A 765 -35.93 -1.27 -9.45
N PHE A 766 -35.33 -0.46 -10.32
CA PHE A 766 -34.69 0.81 -9.91
C PHE A 766 -35.55 2.00 -10.36
N GLU A 767 -35.80 2.92 -9.44
CA GLU A 767 -36.64 4.11 -9.65
C GLU A 767 -35.89 5.39 -9.20
N PRO A 768 -35.46 6.29 -10.11
CA PRO A 768 -35.48 6.16 -11.56
C PRO A 768 -34.62 4.98 -12.04
N LYS A 769 -34.88 4.53 -13.28
CA LYS A 769 -34.08 3.46 -13.92
C LYS A 769 -32.59 3.81 -13.93
N LEU A 770 -31.74 2.80 -13.82
CA LEU A 770 -30.30 2.97 -13.96
C LEU A 770 -29.95 3.61 -15.32
N PRO A 771 -28.98 4.54 -15.40
CA PRO A 771 -28.54 5.10 -16.66
C PRO A 771 -28.07 4.03 -17.66
N GLU A 772 -28.23 4.31 -18.95
CA GLU A 772 -27.87 3.38 -20.03
C GLU A 772 -26.43 2.87 -19.92
N TRP A 773 -25.46 3.74 -19.60
CA TRP A 773 -24.05 3.34 -19.44
C TRP A 773 -23.82 2.26 -18.37
N LYS A 774 -24.64 2.22 -17.30
CA LYS A 774 -24.59 1.16 -16.28
C LYS A 774 -25.42 -0.06 -16.68
N GLN A 775 -26.55 0.11 -17.37
CA GLN A 775 -27.29 -1.03 -17.95
C GLN A 775 -26.40 -1.80 -18.95
N SER A 776 -25.67 -1.09 -19.81
CA SER A 776 -24.66 -1.68 -20.70
C SER A 776 -23.55 -2.37 -19.91
N ALA A 777 -23.02 -1.75 -18.84
CA ALA A 777 -21.97 -2.39 -18.02
C ALA A 777 -22.43 -3.70 -17.36
N ILE A 778 -23.67 -3.74 -16.87
CA ILE A 778 -24.31 -4.98 -16.37
C ILE A 778 -24.42 -6.03 -17.48
N ALA A 779 -24.71 -5.63 -18.72
CA ALA A 779 -24.87 -6.53 -19.86
C ALA A 779 -23.53 -6.99 -20.48
N ASP A 780 -22.50 -6.14 -20.46
CA ASP A 780 -21.19 -6.34 -21.09
C ASP A 780 -20.34 -7.41 -20.39
N LEU A 781 -20.41 -7.50 -19.06
CA LEU A 781 -19.67 -8.51 -18.28
C LEU A 781 -20.28 -9.91 -18.43
N GLY A 782 -19.45 -10.95 -18.42
CA GLY A 782 -19.85 -12.35 -18.34
C GLY A 782 -20.32 -12.76 -16.94
N VAL A 783 -20.98 -13.91 -16.84
CA VAL A 783 -21.22 -14.62 -15.57
C VAL A 783 -21.01 -16.10 -15.85
N GLY A 784 -19.95 -16.67 -15.28
CA GLY A 784 -19.64 -18.10 -15.37
C GLY A 784 -20.49 -18.91 -14.38
N ASN A 785 -20.59 -20.22 -14.60
CA ASN A 785 -21.26 -21.15 -13.70
C ASN A 785 -20.38 -22.37 -13.42
N GLU A 786 -20.12 -22.64 -12.14
CA GLU A 786 -19.33 -23.78 -11.66
C GLU A 786 -20.10 -24.45 -10.52
N ASN A 787 -20.32 -25.76 -10.64
CA ASN A 787 -21.01 -26.55 -9.63
C ASN A 787 -20.14 -27.67 -9.07
N LYS A 788 -20.50 -28.04 -7.84
CA LYS A 788 -19.82 -29.05 -7.02
C LYS A 788 -20.76 -30.20 -6.71
N ILE A 789 -20.24 -31.40 -6.88
CA ILE A 789 -20.91 -32.64 -6.47
C ILE A 789 -19.99 -33.31 -5.45
N ALA A 790 -20.27 -33.10 -4.17
CA ALA A 790 -19.49 -33.66 -3.07
C ALA A 790 -20.04 -35.04 -2.70
N LEU A 791 -19.16 -36.04 -2.60
CA LEU A 791 -19.49 -37.45 -2.39
C LEU A 791 -18.72 -37.98 -1.17
N ARG A 792 -19.44 -38.43 -0.12
CA ARG A 792 -18.84 -39.00 1.10
C ARG A 792 -18.84 -40.52 1.05
N PHE A 793 -17.71 -41.17 1.33
CA PHE A 793 -17.55 -42.62 1.30
C PHE A 793 -17.16 -43.22 2.65
N ASP A 794 -17.55 -44.47 2.90
CA ASP A 794 -17.10 -45.21 4.11
C ASP A 794 -15.60 -45.53 4.06
N ASN A 795 -15.04 -45.80 2.89
CA ASN A 795 -13.64 -46.21 2.70
C ASN A 795 -12.97 -45.36 1.61
N VAL A 796 -11.65 -45.20 1.73
CA VAL A 796 -10.81 -44.57 0.69
C VAL A 796 -10.30 -45.67 -0.23
N PHE A 797 -10.68 -45.61 -1.50
CA PHE A 797 -10.24 -46.53 -2.56
C PHE A 797 -9.38 -45.84 -3.64
N TRP A 798 -9.11 -44.55 -3.47
CA TRP A 798 -8.33 -43.70 -4.38
C TRP A 798 -6.97 -43.33 -3.77
N PRO A 799 -5.94 -42.98 -4.58
CA PRO A 799 -4.62 -42.59 -4.08
C PRO A 799 -4.64 -41.21 -3.40
N ASN A 800 -3.67 -40.95 -2.52
CA ASN A 800 -3.57 -39.70 -1.77
C ASN A 800 -2.90 -38.55 -2.57
N VAL A 801 -3.49 -38.24 -3.73
CA VAL A 801 -3.21 -37.05 -4.56
C VAL A 801 -4.24 -35.95 -4.28
N GLU A 802 -4.03 -34.74 -4.78
CA GLU A 802 -4.96 -33.61 -4.58
C GLU A 802 -6.09 -33.60 -5.61
N LEU A 803 -5.78 -33.83 -6.88
CA LEU A 803 -6.77 -34.01 -7.95
C LEU A 803 -6.72 -35.40 -8.58
N LEU A 804 -7.91 -35.94 -8.87
CA LEU A 804 -8.12 -37.14 -9.70
C LEU A 804 -8.86 -36.70 -10.97
N GLY A 805 -8.32 -36.99 -12.16
CA GLY A 805 -8.88 -36.52 -13.42
C GLY A 805 -9.15 -37.62 -14.44
N VAL A 806 -10.19 -37.43 -15.25
CA VAL A 806 -10.46 -38.22 -16.46
C VAL A 806 -10.20 -37.33 -17.67
N VAL A 807 -9.35 -37.81 -18.58
CA VAL A 807 -9.10 -37.18 -19.88
C VAL A 807 -10.07 -37.71 -20.93
N ALA A 808 -10.43 -36.90 -21.93
CA ALA A 808 -11.37 -37.28 -22.97
C ALA A 808 -11.15 -36.47 -24.26
N PRO A 809 -11.74 -36.86 -25.41
CA PRO A 809 -11.57 -36.16 -26.69
C PRO A 809 -12.07 -34.71 -26.78
N THR A 810 -12.76 -34.19 -25.75
CA THR A 810 -13.17 -32.78 -25.65
C THR A 810 -13.10 -32.30 -24.20
N SER A 811 -12.86 -31.00 -23.98
CA SER A 811 -12.79 -30.41 -22.64
C SER A 811 -14.11 -30.59 -21.85
N TYR A 812 -15.25 -30.46 -22.51
CA TYR A 812 -16.59 -30.75 -21.95
C TYR A 812 -16.74 -32.20 -21.44
N ALA A 813 -16.07 -33.17 -22.07
CA ALA A 813 -16.11 -34.58 -21.69
C ALA A 813 -15.06 -34.97 -20.64
N CYS A 814 -14.06 -34.10 -20.41
CA CYS A 814 -13.09 -34.25 -19.33
C CYS A 814 -13.77 -33.98 -17.96
N GLY A 815 -13.07 -34.31 -16.88
CA GLY A 815 -13.54 -33.93 -15.54
C GLY A 815 -12.49 -34.20 -14.47
N TYR A 816 -12.71 -33.64 -13.27
CA TYR A 816 -11.82 -33.87 -12.14
C TYR A 816 -12.54 -33.79 -10.78
N PHE A 817 -11.93 -34.45 -9.80
CA PHE A 817 -12.36 -34.46 -8.40
C PHE A 817 -11.27 -33.83 -7.54
N LEU A 818 -11.66 -32.90 -6.66
CA LEU A 818 -10.84 -32.49 -5.53
C LEU A 818 -10.92 -33.55 -4.42
N ASN A 819 -9.76 -33.98 -3.93
CA ASN A 819 -9.63 -34.94 -2.85
C ASN A 819 -9.52 -34.25 -1.47
N LEU A 820 -10.66 -34.03 -0.81
CA LEU A 820 -10.68 -33.46 0.53
C LEU A 820 -10.08 -34.40 1.59
N HIS A 821 -9.91 -35.70 1.32
CA HIS A 821 -9.24 -36.61 2.26
C HIS A 821 -7.78 -36.21 2.49
N LYS A 822 -7.07 -35.71 1.46
CA LYS A 822 -5.70 -35.23 1.64
C LYS A 822 -5.66 -33.94 2.47
N ALA A 823 -6.52 -32.98 2.14
CA ALA A 823 -6.55 -31.68 2.81
C ALA A 823 -7.11 -31.70 4.25
N THR A 824 -7.95 -32.67 4.59
CA THR A 824 -8.76 -32.65 5.84
C THR A 824 -8.85 -34.00 6.58
N GLY A 825 -8.40 -35.10 6.00
CA GLY A 825 -8.64 -36.46 6.50
C GLY A 825 -10.08 -36.98 6.34
N HIS A 826 -11.01 -36.18 5.82
CA HIS A 826 -12.40 -36.59 5.60
C HIS A 826 -12.57 -37.30 4.26
N ARG A 827 -13.29 -38.43 4.24
CA ARG A 827 -13.45 -39.34 3.09
C ARG A 827 -14.42 -38.78 2.03
N VAL A 828 -14.08 -37.62 1.48
CA VAL A 828 -14.91 -36.86 0.55
C VAL A 828 -14.12 -36.56 -0.73
N LEU A 829 -14.73 -36.87 -1.87
CA LEU A 829 -14.32 -36.37 -3.19
C LEU A 829 -15.34 -35.32 -3.65
N VAL A 830 -14.88 -34.23 -4.26
CA VAL A 830 -15.77 -33.20 -4.83
C VAL A 830 -15.52 -33.12 -6.33
N TYR A 831 -16.46 -33.60 -7.13
CA TYR A 831 -16.43 -33.40 -8.57
C TYR A 831 -16.70 -31.93 -8.89
N MET A 832 -15.89 -31.37 -9.79
CA MET A 832 -15.96 -29.98 -10.22
C MET A 832 -16.47 -29.95 -11.67
N ALA A 833 -17.51 -29.15 -11.95
CA ALA A 833 -18.08 -28.99 -13.28
C ALA A 833 -18.27 -27.52 -13.59
N ALA A 834 -17.88 -27.06 -14.78
CA ALA A 834 -17.89 -25.66 -15.19
C ALA A 834 -18.64 -25.43 -16.51
N GLY A 835 -18.95 -24.17 -16.82
CA GLY A 835 -19.48 -23.73 -18.12
C GLY A 835 -20.77 -24.45 -18.51
N ARG A 836 -20.85 -24.90 -19.77
CA ARG A 836 -21.99 -25.67 -20.29
C ARG A 836 -22.24 -26.96 -19.50
N LEU A 837 -21.21 -27.68 -19.06
CA LEU A 837 -21.38 -28.90 -18.26
C LEU A 837 -22.06 -28.61 -16.90
N ALA A 838 -21.69 -27.51 -16.23
CA ALA A 838 -22.38 -27.09 -15.01
C ALA A 838 -23.87 -26.82 -15.27
N CYS A 839 -24.18 -26.10 -16.36
CA CYS A 839 -25.54 -25.78 -16.77
C CYS A 839 -26.36 -26.97 -17.27
N ASP A 840 -25.71 -28.04 -17.76
CA ASP A 840 -26.37 -29.29 -18.14
C ASP A 840 -26.64 -30.20 -16.92
N LEU A 841 -25.76 -30.21 -15.93
CA LEU A 841 -25.97 -30.95 -14.67
C LEU A 841 -27.10 -30.36 -13.81
N GLU A 842 -27.32 -29.04 -13.83
CA GLU A 842 -28.48 -28.39 -13.17
C GLU A 842 -29.85 -28.78 -13.78
N LYS A 843 -29.87 -29.49 -14.92
CA LYS A 843 -31.10 -30.03 -15.53
C LYS A 843 -31.44 -31.44 -15.00
N LEU A 844 -30.54 -32.05 -14.24
CA LEU A 844 -30.71 -33.36 -13.63
C LEU A 844 -31.27 -33.24 -12.20
N THR A 845 -31.68 -34.36 -11.62
CA THR A 845 -31.88 -34.44 -10.16
C THR A 845 -30.52 -34.56 -9.45
N ASP A 846 -30.45 -34.17 -8.17
CA ASP A 846 -29.25 -34.34 -7.35
C ASP A 846 -28.73 -35.79 -7.35
N GLU A 847 -29.65 -36.77 -7.36
CA GLU A 847 -29.34 -38.20 -7.47
C GLU A 847 -28.69 -38.53 -8.81
N SER A 848 -29.28 -38.10 -9.94
CA SER A 848 -28.71 -38.35 -11.28
C SER A 848 -27.40 -37.58 -11.52
N ALA A 849 -27.20 -36.42 -10.90
CA ALA A 849 -25.93 -35.70 -10.90
C ALA A 849 -24.86 -36.44 -10.07
N ALA A 850 -25.21 -36.94 -8.88
CA ALA A 850 -24.34 -37.79 -8.08
C ALA A 850 -24.01 -39.12 -8.78
N GLU A 851 -24.96 -39.71 -9.53
CA GLU A 851 -24.71 -40.87 -10.37
C GLU A 851 -23.79 -40.55 -11.55
N PHE A 852 -23.94 -39.38 -12.22
CA PHE A 852 -22.99 -38.93 -13.25
C PHE A 852 -21.56 -38.81 -12.70
N ALA A 853 -21.38 -38.17 -11.55
CA ALA A 853 -20.08 -38.11 -10.89
C ALA A 853 -19.56 -39.51 -10.55
N MET A 854 -20.41 -40.41 -10.02
CA MET A 854 -20.02 -41.80 -9.77
C MET A 854 -19.67 -42.59 -11.03
N LEU A 855 -20.24 -42.27 -12.20
CA LEU A 855 -19.84 -42.88 -13.47
C LEU A 855 -18.44 -42.43 -13.90
N GLN A 856 -18.07 -41.15 -13.69
CA GLN A 856 -16.69 -40.69 -13.93
C GLN A 856 -15.71 -41.35 -12.96
N LEU A 857 -16.07 -41.45 -11.68
CA LEU A 857 -15.24 -42.09 -10.66
C LEU A 857 -15.03 -43.58 -10.92
N LYS A 858 -16.02 -44.27 -11.51
CA LYS A 858 -15.96 -45.69 -11.88
C LYS A 858 -15.10 -46.02 -13.10
N LYS A 859 -14.79 -45.04 -13.96
CA LYS A 859 -13.77 -45.23 -15.00
C LYS A 859 -12.40 -45.39 -14.35
N MET A 860 -12.05 -44.46 -13.46
CA MET A 860 -10.78 -44.46 -12.73
C MET A 860 -10.64 -45.63 -11.75
N PHE A 861 -11.75 -46.01 -11.09
CA PHE A 861 -11.79 -47.08 -10.09
C PHE A 861 -13.03 -47.95 -10.28
N PRO A 862 -12.98 -49.05 -11.05
CA PRO A 862 -14.14 -49.90 -11.32
C PRO A 862 -14.84 -50.43 -10.05
N ASP A 863 -14.06 -50.72 -9.01
CA ASP A 863 -14.53 -51.18 -7.70
C ASP A 863 -15.05 -50.06 -6.76
N ALA A 864 -15.19 -48.82 -7.26
CA ALA A 864 -15.68 -47.68 -6.48
C ALA A 864 -17.03 -47.97 -5.83
N THR A 865 -17.07 -47.91 -4.49
CA THR A 865 -18.29 -48.08 -3.71
C THR A 865 -19.26 -46.93 -3.94
N LYS A 866 -20.57 -47.17 -3.73
CA LYS A 866 -21.54 -46.06 -3.72
C LYS A 866 -21.23 -45.07 -2.58
N PRO A 867 -21.49 -43.77 -2.76
CA PRO A 867 -21.38 -42.78 -1.70
C PRO A 867 -22.47 -43.02 -0.64
N VAL A 868 -22.13 -42.73 0.61
CA VAL A 868 -23.01 -42.82 1.78
C VAL A 868 -23.93 -41.59 1.87
N GLN A 869 -23.41 -40.44 1.44
CA GLN A 869 -24.12 -39.17 1.32
C GLN A 869 -23.55 -38.39 0.13
N TYR A 870 -24.36 -37.55 -0.49
CA TYR A 870 -23.94 -36.62 -1.54
C TYR A 870 -24.54 -35.22 -1.32
N LEU A 871 -23.92 -34.20 -1.90
CA LEU A 871 -24.41 -32.82 -1.98
C LEU A 871 -24.18 -32.30 -3.41
N VAL A 872 -25.11 -31.51 -3.93
CA VAL A 872 -25.04 -30.88 -5.25
C VAL A 872 -25.31 -29.39 -5.12
N SER A 873 -24.54 -28.54 -5.81
CA SER A 873 -24.84 -27.12 -5.95
C SER A 873 -25.54 -26.82 -7.28
N HIS A 874 -26.37 -25.77 -7.29
CA HIS A 874 -27.14 -25.31 -8.45
C HIS A 874 -27.05 -23.78 -8.57
N TRP A 875 -25.83 -23.23 -8.65
CA TRP A 875 -25.61 -21.79 -8.50
C TRP A 875 -26.18 -20.95 -9.67
N GLY A 876 -26.32 -21.52 -10.87
CA GLY A 876 -26.85 -20.90 -12.08
C GLY A 876 -28.36 -20.71 -12.07
N THR A 877 -29.10 -21.64 -11.48
CA THR A 877 -30.56 -21.59 -11.30
C THR A 877 -31.00 -21.08 -9.93
N ASP A 878 -30.11 -21.02 -8.93
CA ASP A 878 -30.39 -20.38 -7.63
C ASP A 878 -30.80 -18.90 -7.84
N PRO A 879 -32.04 -18.52 -7.47
CA PRO A 879 -32.62 -17.21 -7.77
C PRO A 879 -32.06 -16.06 -6.93
N ASP A 880 -31.06 -16.30 -6.07
CA ASP A 880 -30.30 -15.30 -5.31
C ASP A 880 -28.83 -15.20 -5.74
N THR A 881 -28.44 -15.88 -6.82
CA THR A 881 -27.10 -15.79 -7.44
C THR A 881 -27.15 -15.71 -8.96
N LEU A 882 -27.83 -16.65 -9.62
CA LEU A 882 -27.87 -16.79 -11.07
C LEU A 882 -26.46 -16.81 -11.70
N GLY A 883 -25.59 -17.67 -11.17
CA GLY A 883 -24.20 -17.89 -11.59
C GLY A 883 -23.16 -17.68 -10.48
N CYS A 884 -21.90 -18.00 -10.80
CA CYS A 884 -20.80 -18.13 -9.85
C CYS A 884 -19.90 -16.89 -9.79
N TYR A 885 -19.32 -16.41 -10.89
CA TYR A 885 -18.43 -15.24 -10.88
C TYR A 885 -18.40 -14.52 -12.24
N SER A 886 -17.98 -13.26 -12.28
CA SER A 886 -17.83 -12.50 -13.52
C SER A 886 -16.54 -12.83 -14.27
N TYR A 887 -16.58 -12.75 -15.59
CA TYR A 887 -15.44 -12.84 -16.51
C TYR A 887 -15.68 -11.94 -17.73
N ASP A 888 -14.67 -11.69 -18.57
CA ASP A 888 -14.83 -10.86 -19.77
C ASP A 888 -15.31 -11.64 -20.99
N LEU A 889 -16.39 -11.13 -21.60
CA LEU A 889 -16.97 -11.67 -22.84
C LEU A 889 -16.24 -11.13 -24.07
N VAL A 890 -16.08 -11.99 -25.08
CA VAL A 890 -15.47 -11.62 -26.38
C VAL A 890 -16.10 -10.36 -26.98
N GLY A 891 -15.26 -9.40 -27.36
CA GLY A 891 -15.64 -8.19 -28.08
C GLY A 891 -16.26 -7.09 -27.22
N LYS A 892 -16.14 -7.19 -25.89
CA LYS A 892 -16.71 -6.22 -24.95
C LYS A 892 -15.71 -5.14 -24.49
N PRO A 893 -16.18 -3.98 -24.01
CA PRO A 893 -15.30 -2.93 -23.53
C PRO A 893 -14.72 -3.26 -22.15
N THR A 894 -13.40 -3.12 -22.00
CA THR A 894 -12.66 -3.45 -20.77
C THR A 894 -12.95 -2.51 -19.59
N ASP A 895 -13.68 -1.41 -19.80
CA ASP A 895 -14.10 -0.47 -18.75
C ASP A 895 -15.38 -0.91 -18.00
N ALA A 896 -15.91 -2.10 -18.31
CA ALA A 896 -17.22 -2.53 -17.81
C ALA A 896 -17.26 -2.69 -16.27
N TYR A 897 -16.19 -3.18 -15.64
CA TYR A 897 -16.08 -3.23 -14.18
C TYR A 897 -16.08 -1.83 -13.54
N ASP A 898 -15.36 -0.87 -14.11
CA ASP A 898 -15.32 0.52 -13.63
C ASP A 898 -16.70 1.19 -13.76
N ARG A 899 -17.36 1.02 -14.93
CA ARG A 899 -18.74 1.46 -15.14
C ARG A 899 -19.72 0.78 -14.18
N LEU A 900 -19.50 -0.47 -13.79
CA LEU A 900 -20.36 -1.14 -12.81
C LEU A 900 -20.08 -0.66 -11.37
N ARG A 901 -18.82 -0.37 -11.01
CA ARG A 901 -18.39 0.16 -9.70
C ARG A 901 -18.90 1.58 -9.42
N ALA A 902 -18.97 2.44 -10.44
CA ALA A 902 -19.31 3.86 -10.28
C ALA A 902 -20.69 4.11 -9.59
N PRO A 903 -20.78 5.00 -8.58
CA PRO A 903 -22.02 5.24 -7.82
C PRO A 903 -23.06 6.08 -8.59
N ILE A 904 -24.33 6.02 -8.17
CA ILE A 904 -25.44 6.82 -8.73
C ILE A 904 -26.19 7.53 -7.59
N GLY A 905 -25.84 8.80 -7.36
CA GLY A 905 -26.46 9.61 -6.31
C GLY A 905 -26.18 9.04 -4.93
N ASN A 906 -27.17 8.36 -4.34
CA ASN A 906 -27.07 7.73 -3.02
C ASN A 906 -26.95 6.18 -3.10
N LEU A 907 -26.74 5.63 -4.29
CA LEU A 907 -26.52 4.20 -4.54
C LEU A 907 -25.04 3.91 -4.82
N PHE A 908 -24.49 2.93 -4.10
CA PHE A 908 -23.11 2.43 -4.24
C PHE A 908 -23.13 0.94 -4.58
N PHE A 909 -22.08 0.44 -5.23
CA PHE A 909 -22.02 -0.95 -5.72
C PHE A 909 -20.79 -1.66 -5.14
N GLY A 910 -20.94 -2.92 -4.73
CA GLY A 910 -19.86 -3.78 -4.20
C GLY A 910 -20.04 -5.24 -4.63
N GLY A 911 -18.97 -6.03 -4.67
CA GLY A 911 -18.95 -7.42 -5.12
C GLY A 911 -17.72 -7.71 -6.00
N GLU A 912 -17.47 -8.96 -6.35
CA GLU A 912 -16.32 -9.31 -7.21
C GLU A 912 -16.43 -8.71 -8.62
N ALA A 913 -17.65 -8.65 -9.19
CA ALA A 913 -17.91 -7.95 -10.45
C ALA A 913 -17.72 -6.40 -10.38
N VAL A 914 -17.18 -5.86 -9.28
CA VAL A 914 -16.75 -4.46 -9.12
C VAL A 914 -15.49 -4.32 -8.27
N SER A 915 -14.67 -5.37 -8.10
CA SER A 915 -13.34 -5.22 -7.49
C SER A 915 -12.46 -4.26 -8.29
N SER A 916 -11.46 -3.68 -7.64
CA SER A 916 -10.29 -3.11 -8.31
C SER A 916 -9.23 -4.20 -8.52
N ASP A 917 -8.10 -3.83 -9.13
CA ASP A 917 -6.83 -4.56 -9.06
C ASP A 917 -6.94 -6.04 -9.49
N ASP A 918 -7.77 -6.25 -10.52
CA ASP A 918 -8.10 -7.50 -11.22
C ASP A 918 -8.28 -8.79 -10.38
N HIS A 919 -8.71 -8.62 -9.14
CA HIS A 919 -9.16 -9.68 -8.23
C HIS A 919 -10.60 -10.17 -8.54
N GLN A 920 -11.10 -10.10 -9.79
CA GLN A 920 -12.49 -10.50 -10.11
C GLN A 920 -12.73 -12.01 -9.85
N GLY A 921 -14.00 -12.38 -9.67
CA GLY A 921 -14.44 -13.70 -9.23
C GLY A 921 -14.05 -14.13 -7.81
N SER A 922 -13.02 -13.50 -7.22
CA SER A 922 -12.43 -13.95 -5.96
C SER A 922 -13.21 -13.55 -4.70
N VAL A 923 -12.94 -14.26 -3.59
CA VAL A 923 -13.47 -13.95 -2.26
C VAL A 923 -12.84 -12.68 -1.67
N HIS A 924 -11.56 -12.42 -1.94
CA HIS A 924 -10.84 -11.25 -1.42
C HIS A 924 -11.21 -9.97 -2.17
N GLY A 925 -11.24 -9.99 -3.51
CA GLY A 925 -11.72 -8.86 -4.32
C GLY A 925 -13.18 -8.48 -4.00
N ALA A 926 -14.04 -9.45 -3.70
CA ALA A 926 -15.39 -9.18 -3.21
C ALA A 926 -15.39 -8.49 -1.82
N TYR A 927 -14.50 -8.88 -0.91
CA TYR A 927 -14.35 -8.27 0.42
C TYR A 927 -13.85 -6.82 0.31
N GLU A 928 -12.81 -6.58 -0.49
CA GLU A 928 -12.22 -5.27 -0.77
C GLU A 928 -13.23 -4.32 -1.43
N ALA A 929 -13.95 -4.80 -2.45
CA ALA A 929 -15.05 -4.05 -3.08
C ALA A 929 -16.13 -3.65 -2.06
N GLY A 930 -16.36 -4.45 -1.03
CA GLY A 930 -17.28 -4.13 0.07
C GLY A 930 -16.76 -2.96 0.91
N ILE A 931 -15.49 -3.01 1.31
CA ILE A 931 -14.83 -1.93 2.05
C ILE A 931 -14.81 -0.63 1.21
N MET A 932 -14.43 -0.70 -0.06
CA MET A 932 -14.42 0.45 -0.97
C MET A 932 -15.79 1.09 -1.15
N ALA A 933 -16.85 0.27 -1.28
CA ALA A 933 -18.23 0.76 -1.37
C ALA A 933 -18.66 1.44 -0.06
N GLY A 934 -18.33 0.84 1.10
CA GLY A 934 -18.55 1.41 2.42
C GLY A 934 -17.84 2.76 2.62
N GLU A 935 -16.56 2.84 2.26
CA GLU A 935 -15.73 4.04 2.38
C GLU A 935 -16.18 5.16 1.42
N THR A 936 -16.58 4.82 0.20
CA THR A 936 -17.12 5.79 -0.77
C THR A 936 -18.49 6.32 -0.31
N CYS A 937 -19.34 5.45 0.24
CA CYS A 937 -20.61 5.82 0.87
C CYS A 937 -20.39 6.75 2.08
N ARG A 938 -19.42 6.41 2.95
CA ARG A 938 -19.03 7.19 4.13
C ARG A 938 -18.60 8.62 3.74
N ARG A 939 -17.67 8.74 2.77
CA ARG A 939 -17.20 10.04 2.26
C ARG A 939 -18.32 10.88 1.66
N HIS A 940 -19.22 10.28 0.87
CA HIS A 940 -20.39 10.97 0.29
C HIS A 940 -21.31 11.51 1.37
N LEU A 941 -21.69 10.70 2.35
CA LEU A 941 -22.61 11.12 3.41
C LEU A 941 -21.99 12.18 4.34
N ILE A 942 -20.71 12.07 4.70
CA ILE A 942 -20.02 13.10 5.50
C ILE A 942 -19.99 14.44 4.73
N LYS A 943 -19.64 14.42 3.44
CA LYS A 943 -19.66 15.63 2.59
C LYS A 943 -21.05 16.24 2.47
N ARG A 944 -22.11 15.42 2.53
CA ARG A 944 -23.52 15.84 2.44
C ARG A 944 -24.05 16.48 3.73
N HIS A 945 -23.78 15.88 4.89
CA HIS A 945 -24.41 16.27 6.15
C HIS A 945 -23.73 17.48 6.84
N GLY A 946 -22.58 17.93 6.32
CA GLY A 946 -21.70 18.84 7.04
C GLY A 946 -20.90 18.11 8.12
N SER A 947 -19.88 18.78 8.66
CA SER A 947 -18.92 18.19 9.60
C SER A 947 -19.55 17.73 10.91
N LEU A 948 -20.01 16.47 10.96
CA LEU A 948 -20.26 15.77 12.22
C LEU A 948 -18.91 15.54 12.92
N GLU A 949 -18.79 16.02 14.16
CA GLU A 949 -17.76 15.60 15.10
C GLU A 949 -17.98 14.12 15.48
N MET A 950 -17.51 13.21 14.63
CA MET A 950 -17.51 11.77 14.93
C MET A 950 -16.26 11.43 15.74
N VAL A 951 -16.47 11.13 17.02
CA VAL A 951 -15.43 10.64 17.93
C VAL A 951 -14.81 9.37 17.33
N GLN A 952 -13.48 9.35 17.16
CA GLN A 952 -12.77 8.12 16.82
C GLN A 952 -12.96 7.11 17.96
N ALA A 953 -13.64 6.00 17.66
CA ALA A 953 -13.71 4.87 18.58
C ALA A 953 -12.31 4.26 18.73
N VAL A 954 -11.82 4.19 19.97
CA VAL A 954 -10.45 3.74 20.27
C VAL A 954 -10.35 2.22 20.07
N SER A 955 -9.76 1.80 18.96
CA SER A 955 -9.47 0.39 18.62
C SER A 955 -8.07 -0.08 19.05
N SER A 956 -7.28 0.78 19.69
CA SER A 956 -5.83 0.58 19.96
C SER A 956 -5.50 -0.40 21.10
N ARG A 957 -6.24 -1.50 21.23
CA ARG A 957 -6.01 -2.54 22.27
C ARG A 957 -6.19 -4.01 21.88
N GLU A 958 -6.72 -4.32 20.69
CA GLU A 958 -6.79 -5.72 20.23
C GLU A 958 -5.71 -6.02 19.17
N GLU A 959 -5.53 -5.15 18.16
CA GLU A 959 -4.56 -5.31 17.07
C GLU A 959 -3.11 -5.53 17.54
N THR A 960 -2.72 -4.93 18.68
CA THR A 960 -1.36 -5.03 19.26
C THR A 960 -0.97 -6.43 19.75
N LEU A 961 -1.90 -7.39 19.76
CA LEU A 961 -1.67 -8.80 20.09
C LEU A 961 -1.81 -9.76 18.89
N GLU A 962 -2.29 -9.29 17.75
CA GLU A 962 -2.70 -10.16 16.63
C GLU A 962 -1.57 -10.45 15.63
N ALA A 963 -0.58 -9.56 15.50
CA ALA A 963 0.55 -9.72 14.59
C ALA A 963 1.56 -10.81 15.01
N ALA A 964 1.31 -11.55 16.09
CA ALA A 964 2.21 -12.56 16.66
C ALA A 964 1.89 -14.01 16.23
N VAL A 965 0.80 -14.25 15.50
CA VAL A 965 0.37 -15.59 15.06
C VAL A 965 0.43 -15.67 13.54
N PRO A 966 1.32 -16.49 12.93
CA PRO A 966 1.40 -16.65 11.48
C PRO A 966 0.20 -17.41 10.93
N LEU A 967 -0.01 -17.34 9.61
CA LEU A 967 -0.99 -18.19 8.91
C LEU A 967 -0.67 -19.68 9.18
N GLN A 968 -1.68 -20.46 9.55
CA GLN A 968 -1.52 -21.90 9.79
C GLN A 968 -1.55 -22.66 8.46
N ILE A 969 -0.44 -22.62 7.73
CA ILE A 969 -0.27 -23.31 6.45
C ILE A 969 0.11 -24.77 6.70
N SER A 970 -0.62 -25.69 6.06
CA SER A 970 -0.38 -27.14 6.11
C SER A 970 -0.11 -27.72 4.71
N ARG A 971 0.68 -28.79 4.65
CA ARG A 971 1.07 -29.57 3.46
C ARG A 971 1.07 -31.08 3.81
N MET A 972 0.06 -31.50 4.57
CA MET A 972 0.04 -32.73 5.40
C MET A 972 0.27 -34.05 4.64
#